data_AF-A0AAE0C305-F1
#
_entry.id   AF-A0AAE0C305-F1
#
_cell.length_a   1.000
_cell.length_b   1.000
_cell.length_c   1.000
_cell.angle_alpha   90.00
_cell.angle_beta   90.00
_cell.angle_gamma   90.00
#
_symmetry.space_group_name_H-M   'P 1'
#
loop_
_entity.id
_entity.type
_entity.pdbx_description
1 polymer ?
#
loop_
_entity_poly.entity_id
_entity_poly.type
_entity_poly.pdbx_seq_one_letter_code
_entity_poly.pdbx_strand_id
1 'polypeptide(L)'
;MVVSFRSSLFRFLAIVVVPTIVSSHTSDFGPKSVRFATEEFIAVDEDGDGCITLNEFLLHFSEPSKSDSGQAARGDAPAGPRSAPLGELPASLPVPTVVTTEQELQVALTEAAKTPTNFIVVGVDYIPISEPLPRVSTEVTVAGNCTMTHSDYGLCTLDAGGTTSFFTASIGSRLELRGLHLTNGNCSSGCGVNAQYSAVFVYDCLLSNMVATVFSGGALLLTFSDALVNGTVIENCTSLGIGGGGISQVDAHLELYHSRLSHNRADIGGGIGVLESEADSEAGTLEGLSTILIHSSVLEGNEGGIIGGSIAAYLCSTEIAILVYDSVFENNWGDSAGVLYSYSCSFSFHMSVFTRNHGSRNGVVEMYAASANVDRCVFSDNSALGETSSFRVTSTSMYISDSIFADNFMDSDHGNAIYVDSKSFVELEHSIMENNLAKDKGAAVLVKGGTLLSYHTRFSANLAREGGALVSQGGNLILNHVFISANQANLNGGAVFLEAVQNASISDSMLFNNSQLSGEGMGGGLLAYDTEQNLTNVVFSQNTAYNGGGLAIAGGALRLRSVVVKGCTAIHTGGGLYITTVASFLQLSNAAPDVDGERVVFQANSAADRGGGLMLAGRTGRLQLRNTTCARNRVQNGDGGCMFLGEVETSQTLEVSMTLVRCTAAAGRVFEVF
;
A
#
# COMPACT_ATOMS: atom_id res chain seq x y z
N MET A 1 2.26 28.91 9.26
CA MET A 1 3.59 28.49 9.77
C MET A 1 4.56 28.66 8.61
N VAL A 2 5.66 29.40 8.77
CA VAL A 2 6.61 29.68 7.68
C VAL A 2 7.47 28.44 7.45
N VAL A 3 7.36 27.80 6.29
CA VAL A 3 8.28 26.73 5.89
C VAL A 3 9.28 27.31 4.90
N SER A 4 10.55 27.36 5.32
CA SER A 4 11.68 27.76 4.50
C SER A 4 12.34 26.49 3.97
N PHE A 5 12.20 26.19 2.67
CA PHE A 5 13.04 25.19 2.01
C PHE A 5 14.27 25.86 1.39
N ARG A 6 15.45 25.34 1.74
CA ARG A 6 16.72 25.68 1.08
C ARG A 6 17.08 24.57 0.10
N SER A 7 17.03 24.86 -1.19
CA SER A 7 18.00 24.36 -2.17
C SER A 7 18.22 25.45 -3.24
N SER A 8 19.39 25.45 -3.84
CA SER A 8 19.91 26.55 -4.66
C SER A 8 19.27 26.59 -6.05
N LEU A 9 18.64 27.73 -6.35
CA LEU A 9 18.14 28.27 -7.64
C LEU A 9 16.60 28.17 -7.84
N PHE A 10 15.98 29.36 -7.63
CA PHE A 10 14.63 29.85 -8.02
C PHE A 10 13.38 29.48 -7.18
N ARG A 11 12.44 30.45 -7.11
CA ARG A 11 11.44 30.69 -6.04
C ARG A 11 10.02 30.60 -6.58
N PHE A 12 9.11 29.89 -5.90
CA PHE A 12 7.66 29.97 -6.14
C PHE A 12 6.93 30.53 -4.91
N LEU A 13 5.86 31.31 -5.14
CA LEU A 13 4.97 31.87 -4.11
C LEU A 13 3.51 31.60 -4.54
N ALA A 14 2.77 30.81 -3.77
CA ALA A 14 1.31 30.76 -3.85
C ALA A 14 0.71 30.72 -2.43
N ILE A 15 -0.30 31.56 -2.19
CA ILE A 15 -1.03 31.71 -0.92
C ILE A 15 -2.46 31.25 -1.17
N VAL A 16 -2.94 30.22 -0.46
CA VAL A 16 -4.37 29.91 -0.36
C VAL A 16 -4.76 29.77 1.11
N VAL A 17 -5.73 30.58 1.53
CA VAL A 17 -6.32 30.60 2.87
C VAL A 17 -7.58 29.74 2.84
N VAL A 18 -7.64 28.68 3.67
CA VAL A 18 -8.89 27.94 3.92
C VAL A 18 -9.42 28.30 5.32
N PRO A 19 -10.69 28.74 5.47
CA PRO A 19 -11.26 29.07 6.76
C PRO A 19 -11.64 27.82 7.57
N THR A 20 -11.38 27.88 8.86
CA THR A 20 -11.76 26.91 9.90
C THR A 20 -13.28 26.85 10.05
N ILE A 21 -13.90 25.66 10.01
CA ILE A 21 -15.28 25.46 10.51
C ILE A 21 -15.21 24.62 11.78
N VAL A 22 -15.54 25.28 12.89
CA VAL A 22 -15.80 24.72 14.21
C VAL A 22 -17.19 24.08 14.20
N SER A 23 -17.33 22.85 14.66
CA SER A 23 -18.62 22.17 14.79
C SER A 23 -19.39 22.66 16.02
N SER A 24 -20.68 22.95 15.84
CA SER A 24 -21.65 22.98 16.94
C SER A 24 -22.99 22.44 16.45
N HIS A 25 -23.56 21.54 17.25
CA HIS A 25 -24.86 20.89 17.11
C HIS A 25 -25.98 21.78 16.58
N THR A 26 -26.75 21.30 15.58
CA THR A 26 -28.21 21.05 15.62
C THR A 26 -28.69 20.54 14.25
N SER A 27 -29.81 19.83 14.29
CA SER A 27 -30.54 19.12 13.23
C SER A 27 -31.03 19.98 12.06
N ASP A 28 -31.27 19.28 10.94
CA ASP A 28 -31.96 19.69 9.70
C ASP A 28 -31.24 20.69 8.77
N PHE A 29 -30.75 20.20 7.62
CA PHE A 29 -30.91 20.79 6.27
C PHE A 29 -30.41 19.81 5.20
N GLY A 30 -31.19 19.63 4.11
CA GLY A 30 -30.96 18.70 3.00
C GLY A 30 -29.77 19.04 2.08
N PRO A 31 -29.58 18.29 0.97
CA PRO A 31 -28.31 18.26 0.23
C PRO A 31 -28.10 19.59 -0.51
N LYS A 32 -27.15 20.39 -0.05
CA LYS A 32 -26.59 21.49 -0.84
C LYS A 32 -25.43 20.92 -1.65
N SER A 33 -25.64 20.83 -2.96
CA SER A 33 -24.61 20.64 -3.96
C SER A 33 -23.52 21.71 -3.81
N VAL A 34 -22.30 21.31 -3.47
CA VAL A 34 -21.11 22.12 -3.70
C VAL A 34 -20.73 21.92 -5.16
N ARG A 35 -20.97 22.92 -6.00
CA ARG A 35 -20.41 22.95 -7.36
C ARG A 35 -18.98 23.45 -7.26
N PHE A 36 -18.00 22.62 -7.56
CA PHE A 36 -16.65 23.09 -7.86
C PHE A 36 -16.65 23.62 -9.29
N ALA A 37 -16.17 24.86 -9.45
CA ALA A 37 -15.91 25.42 -10.76
C ALA A 37 -14.68 24.70 -11.35
N THR A 38 -14.72 24.49 -12.66
CA THR A 38 -13.59 24.02 -13.47
C THR A 38 -12.37 24.91 -13.23
N GLU A 39 -11.30 24.37 -12.63
CA GLU A 39 -10.00 25.05 -12.58
C GLU A 39 -9.01 24.26 -13.43
N GLU A 40 -8.66 24.86 -14.58
CA GLU A 40 -7.51 24.47 -15.40
C GLU A 40 -6.23 24.71 -14.59
N PHE A 41 -5.38 23.70 -14.48
CA PHE A 41 -4.01 23.89 -13.98
C PHE A 41 -3.17 24.54 -15.07
N ILE A 42 -2.66 25.75 -14.82
CA ILE A 42 -1.69 26.45 -15.66
C ILE A 42 -0.40 26.58 -14.86
N ALA A 43 0.65 25.86 -15.27
CA ALA A 43 2.02 26.16 -14.86
C ALA A 43 2.59 27.22 -15.80
N VAL A 44 3.24 28.25 -15.26
CA VAL A 44 3.86 29.34 -16.04
C VAL A 44 5.36 29.35 -15.74
N ASP A 45 6.18 29.28 -16.80
CA ASP A 45 7.63 29.46 -16.75
C ASP A 45 8.02 30.97 -16.70
N GLU A 46 9.19 31.30 -16.16
CA GLU A 46 9.68 32.66 -15.86
C GLU A 46 9.89 33.56 -17.10
N ASP A 47 9.83 33.05 -18.33
CA ASP A 47 10.04 33.85 -19.55
C ASP A 47 8.79 34.14 -20.39
N GLY A 48 7.59 33.71 -19.96
CA GLY A 48 6.33 34.25 -20.47
C GLY A 48 5.99 34.05 -21.95
N ASP A 49 6.68 33.17 -22.69
CA ASP A 49 6.34 32.80 -24.07
C ASP A 49 6.48 31.28 -24.30
N GLY A 50 5.35 30.56 -24.25
CA GLY A 50 5.24 29.16 -24.70
C GLY A 50 4.46 28.23 -23.75
N CYS A 51 3.30 27.73 -24.19
CA CYS A 51 2.60 26.62 -23.53
C CYS A 51 3.26 25.29 -23.92
N ILE A 52 3.54 24.43 -22.96
CA ILE A 52 4.07 23.08 -23.20
C ILE A 52 2.98 22.06 -22.84
N THR A 53 2.71 21.12 -23.74
CA THR A 53 1.68 20.07 -23.54
C THR A 53 2.26 18.81 -22.87
N LEU A 54 1.40 17.94 -22.32
CA LEU A 54 1.79 16.64 -21.71
C LEU A 54 2.71 15.78 -22.62
N ASN A 55 2.56 15.91 -23.95
CA ASN A 55 3.38 15.21 -24.93
C ASN A 55 4.82 15.73 -25.03
N GLU A 56 5.09 16.99 -24.69
CA GLU A 56 6.44 17.56 -24.69
C GLU A 56 7.21 17.24 -23.40
N PHE A 57 6.51 16.97 -22.29
CA PHE A 57 7.09 16.46 -21.04
C PHE A 57 7.66 15.04 -21.20
N LEU A 58 7.04 14.20 -22.03
CA LEU A 58 7.47 12.82 -22.29
C LEU A 58 8.74 12.73 -23.17
N LEU A 59 9.07 13.77 -23.93
CA LEU A 59 10.24 13.79 -24.81
C LEU A 59 11.58 14.01 -24.09
N HIS A 60 11.59 14.44 -22.82
CA HIS A 60 12.81 14.65 -22.04
C HIS A 60 13.42 13.35 -21.46
N PHE A 61 12.79 12.20 -21.63
CA PHE A 61 13.27 10.90 -21.12
C PHE A 61 13.79 9.93 -22.19
N SER A 62 13.95 10.37 -23.44
CA SER A 62 14.47 9.51 -24.52
C SER A 62 15.76 10.04 -25.14
N GLU A 63 16.91 9.48 -24.75
CA GLU A 63 18.06 9.35 -25.66
C GLU A 63 18.48 7.87 -25.77
N PRO A 64 18.53 7.29 -26.97
CA PRO A 64 19.17 5.99 -27.18
C PRO A 64 20.69 6.16 -27.31
N SER A 65 21.43 5.28 -26.63
CA SER A 65 22.88 5.14 -26.80
C SER A 65 23.23 4.68 -28.22
N LYS A 66 24.13 5.41 -28.89
CA LYS A 66 24.76 4.99 -30.14
C LYS A 66 25.76 3.87 -29.84
N SER A 67 25.68 2.74 -30.56
CA SER A 67 26.78 1.80 -30.69
C SER A 67 27.05 1.45 -32.15
N ASP A 68 28.33 1.32 -32.44
CA ASP A 68 28.97 1.39 -33.74
C ASP A 68 28.69 0.21 -34.69
N SER A 69 28.65 0.56 -35.98
CA SER A 69 28.69 -0.35 -37.12
C SER A 69 30.03 -1.09 -37.25
N GLY A 70 30.00 -2.42 -37.41
CA GLY A 70 31.18 -3.23 -37.71
C GLY A 70 30.89 -4.57 -38.40
N GLN A 71 30.93 -4.55 -39.74
CA GLN A 71 31.30 -5.63 -40.69
C GLN A 71 30.80 -7.09 -40.50
N ALA A 72 29.82 -7.42 -41.35
CA ALA A 72 29.75 -8.57 -42.28
C ALA A 72 30.49 -9.89 -41.98
N ALA A 73 29.71 -10.97 -41.89
CA ALA A 73 30.06 -12.26 -42.49
C ALA A 73 28.80 -12.92 -43.10
N ARG A 74 28.90 -13.26 -44.39
CA ARG A 74 27.92 -14.06 -45.15
C ARG A 74 27.85 -15.47 -44.56
N GLY A 75 26.65 -15.99 -44.40
CA GLY A 75 26.39 -17.40 -44.07
C GLY A 75 24.95 -17.78 -44.42
N ASP A 76 24.84 -18.76 -45.30
CA ASP A 76 23.66 -19.26 -46.01
C ASP A 76 22.36 -19.45 -45.19
N ALA A 77 21.24 -19.05 -45.80
CA ALA A 77 19.88 -19.32 -45.34
C ALA A 77 19.48 -20.79 -45.56
N PRO A 78 18.91 -21.49 -44.55
CA PRO A 78 18.14 -22.70 -44.77
C PRO A 78 16.65 -22.38 -44.97
N ALA A 79 16.03 -23.12 -45.87
CA ALA A 79 14.66 -22.99 -46.34
C ALA A 79 13.61 -23.01 -45.21
N GLY A 80 12.67 -22.07 -45.28
CA GLY A 80 11.50 -22.02 -44.41
C GLY A 80 10.62 -23.28 -44.53
N PRO A 81 9.88 -23.65 -43.47
CA PRO A 81 8.96 -24.76 -43.54
C PRO A 81 7.80 -24.41 -44.48
N ARG A 82 7.57 -25.34 -45.41
CA ARG A 82 6.51 -25.35 -46.42
C ARG A 82 5.14 -25.20 -45.77
N SER A 83 4.31 -24.38 -46.40
CA SER A 83 2.86 -24.32 -46.22
C SER A 83 2.24 -25.71 -46.20
N ALA A 84 1.63 -26.06 -45.07
CA ALA A 84 0.64 -27.14 -45.03
C ALA A 84 -0.60 -26.67 -45.79
N PRO A 85 -1.22 -27.50 -46.65
CA PRO A 85 -2.42 -27.11 -47.37
C PRO A 85 -3.58 -26.92 -46.38
N LEU A 86 -4.23 -25.76 -46.45
CA LEU A 86 -5.53 -25.48 -45.86
C LEU A 86 -6.49 -26.62 -46.24
N GLY A 87 -6.92 -27.40 -45.25
CA GLY A 87 -8.07 -28.27 -45.41
C GLY A 87 -9.28 -27.43 -45.81
N GLU A 88 -10.07 -27.94 -46.75
CA GLU A 88 -11.27 -27.29 -47.28
C GLU A 88 -12.14 -26.74 -46.13
N LEU A 89 -12.33 -25.41 -46.11
CA LEU A 89 -13.36 -24.74 -45.33
C LEU A 89 -14.72 -25.37 -45.69
N PRO A 90 -15.54 -25.76 -44.70
CA PRO A 90 -16.89 -26.22 -45.00
C PRO A 90 -17.68 -25.11 -45.72
N ALA A 91 -18.53 -25.55 -46.63
CA ALA A 91 -19.29 -24.73 -47.56
C ALA A 91 -20.08 -23.58 -46.88
N SER A 92 -19.91 -22.38 -47.47
CA SER A 92 -20.70 -21.16 -47.27
C SER A 92 -20.99 -20.75 -45.82
N LEU A 93 -20.11 -19.93 -45.25
CA LEU A 93 -20.48 -19.01 -44.18
C LEU A 93 -21.58 -18.05 -44.70
N PRO A 94 -22.62 -17.76 -43.91
CA PRO A 94 -23.67 -16.81 -44.30
C PRO A 94 -23.09 -15.41 -44.52
N VAL A 95 -23.67 -14.66 -45.46
CA VAL A 95 -23.23 -13.30 -45.80
C VAL A 95 -23.43 -12.37 -44.59
N PRO A 96 -22.39 -11.66 -44.12
CA PRO A 96 -22.55 -10.72 -43.01
C PRO A 96 -23.56 -9.64 -43.35
N THR A 97 -24.46 -9.34 -42.42
CA THR A 97 -25.41 -8.22 -42.57
C THR A 97 -24.71 -6.94 -42.14
N VAL A 98 -24.48 -6.03 -43.09
CA VAL A 98 -23.93 -4.70 -42.81
C VAL A 98 -25.07 -3.82 -42.28
N VAL A 99 -24.88 -3.27 -41.08
CA VAL A 99 -25.87 -2.41 -40.42
C VAL A 99 -25.35 -0.97 -40.37
N THR A 100 -26.20 -0.03 -40.80
CA THR A 100 -25.88 1.40 -40.90
C THR A 100 -26.87 2.31 -40.16
N THR A 101 -28.01 1.78 -39.70
CA THR A 101 -29.06 2.55 -39.00
C THR A 101 -29.65 1.78 -37.81
N GLU A 102 -30.33 2.49 -36.89
CA GLU A 102 -31.05 1.87 -35.75
C GLU A 102 -32.07 0.84 -36.22
N GLN A 103 -32.83 1.15 -37.27
CA GLN A 103 -33.88 0.28 -37.79
C GLN A 103 -33.31 -1.01 -38.40
N GLU A 104 -32.18 -0.91 -39.10
CA GLU A 104 -31.43 -2.08 -39.58
C GLU A 104 -30.88 -2.92 -38.42
N LEU A 105 -30.41 -2.28 -37.34
CA LEU A 105 -29.94 -2.97 -36.15
C LEU A 105 -31.09 -3.73 -35.46
N GLN A 106 -32.24 -3.09 -35.28
CA GLN A 106 -33.44 -3.73 -34.71
C GLN A 106 -33.89 -4.95 -35.54
N VAL A 107 -33.92 -4.82 -36.87
CA VAL A 107 -34.29 -5.92 -37.77
C VAL A 107 -33.27 -7.05 -37.68
N ALA A 108 -31.98 -6.74 -37.72
CA ALA A 108 -30.91 -7.74 -37.64
C ALA A 108 -30.94 -8.51 -36.31
N LEU A 109 -31.12 -7.81 -35.19
CA LEU A 109 -31.24 -8.42 -33.86
C LEU A 109 -32.53 -9.27 -33.75
N THR A 110 -33.65 -8.80 -34.29
CA THR A 110 -34.93 -9.54 -34.28
C THR A 110 -34.86 -10.83 -35.09
N GLU A 111 -34.20 -10.81 -36.25
CA GLU A 111 -34.00 -12.02 -37.06
C GLU A 111 -33.00 -12.99 -36.40
N ALA A 112 -31.92 -12.47 -35.81
CA ALA A 112 -30.98 -13.28 -35.03
C ALA A 112 -31.67 -14.01 -33.87
N ALA A 113 -32.66 -13.38 -33.22
CA ALA A 113 -33.45 -13.99 -32.14
C ALA A 113 -34.25 -15.21 -32.58
N LYS A 114 -34.60 -15.32 -33.87
CA LYS A 114 -35.35 -16.47 -34.43
C LYS A 114 -34.44 -17.62 -34.84
N THR A 115 -33.27 -17.29 -35.41
CA THR A 115 -32.28 -18.25 -35.89
C THR A 115 -30.87 -17.73 -35.54
N PRO A 116 -30.25 -18.20 -34.44
CA PRO A 116 -28.94 -17.75 -34.01
C PRO A 116 -27.85 -18.36 -34.92
N THR A 117 -27.60 -17.74 -36.08
CA THR A 117 -26.61 -18.28 -37.03
C THR A 117 -25.70 -17.24 -37.71
N ASN A 118 -25.82 -15.93 -37.45
CA ASN A 118 -25.02 -14.91 -38.16
C ASN A 118 -24.41 -13.89 -37.18
N PHE A 119 -23.18 -13.45 -37.46
CA PHE A 119 -22.58 -12.26 -36.83
C PHE A 119 -23.09 -11.00 -37.56
N ILE A 120 -23.44 -9.96 -36.81
CA ILE A 120 -23.84 -8.66 -37.37
C ILE A 120 -22.60 -7.79 -37.52
N VAL A 121 -22.32 -7.26 -38.72
CA VAL A 121 -21.16 -6.38 -38.94
C VAL A 121 -21.63 -4.92 -38.97
N VAL A 122 -21.19 -4.13 -37.99
CA VAL A 122 -21.48 -2.69 -37.96
C VAL A 122 -20.29 -1.91 -38.50
N GLY A 123 -20.52 -1.08 -39.52
CA GLY A 123 -19.47 -0.37 -40.27
C GLY A 123 -19.73 1.12 -40.49
N VAL A 124 -20.38 1.81 -39.55
CA VAL A 124 -20.72 3.23 -39.65
C VAL A 124 -20.36 4.02 -38.40
N ASP A 125 -20.01 5.30 -38.58
CA ASP A 125 -19.50 6.16 -37.51
C ASP A 125 -20.49 6.39 -36.34
N TYR A 126 -21.81 6.38 -36.57
CA TYR A 126 -22.82 6.72 -35.55
C TYR A 126 -24.18 6.02 -35.73
N ILE A 127 -24.71 5.46 -34.64
CA ILE A 127 -26.05 4.85 -34.53
C ILE A 127 -26.76 5.46 -33.29
N PRO A 128 -27.80 6.29 -33.48
CA PRO A 128 -28.65 6.70 -32.38
C PRO A 128 -29.53 5.52 -31.94
N ILE A 129 -29.72 5.35 -30.64
CA ILE A 129 -30.68 4.40 -30.08
C ILE A 129 -31.76 5.23 -29.38
N SER A 130 -33.00 5.06 -29.81
CA SER A 130 -34.16 5.82 -29.35
C SER A 130 -35.27 4.91 -28.81
N GLU A 131 -35.27 3.64 -29.23
CA GLU A 131 -36.20 2.63 -28.74
C GLU A 131 -35.47 1.45 -28.07
N PRO A 132 -36.13 0.72 -27.13
CA PRO A 132 -35.57 -0.50 -26.56
C PRO A 132 -35.21 -1.50 -27.65
N LEU A 133 -33.95 -1.95 -27.67
CA LEU A 133 -33.51 -2.96 -28.62
C LEU A 133 -34.01 -4.35 -28.21
N PRO A 134 -34.34 -5.22 -29.19
CA PRO A 134 -34.74 -6.59 -28.90
C PRO A 134 -33.60 -7.41 -28.27
N ARG A 135 -33.96 -8.52 -27.64
CA ARG A 135 -33.01 -9.44 -26.98
C ARG A 135 -31.93 -9.90 -27.97
N VAL A 136 -30.68 -9.87 -27.54
CA VAL A 136 -29.52 -10.32 -28.30
C VAL A 136 -29.36 -11.84 -28.13
N SER A 137 -29.32 -12.57 -29.23
CA SER A 137 -29.12 -14.04 -29.25
C SER A 137 -27.87 -14.46 -30.02
N THR A 138 -27.20 -13.50 -30.66
CA THR A 138 -25.99 -13.69 -31.47
C THR A 138 -25.06 -12.50 -31.23
N GLU A 139 -23.77 -12.71 -31.37
CA GLU A 139 -22.76 -11.67 -31.16
C GLU A 139 -22.76 -10.61 -32.28
N VAL A 140 -22.55 -9.33 -31.90
CA VAL A 140 -22.39 -8.21 -32.82
C VAL A 140 -20.90 -7.91 -33.01
N THR A 141 -20.40 -8.07 -34.24
CA THR A 141 -19.01 -7.75 -34.57
C THR A 141 -18.93 -6.33 -35.14
N VAL A 142 -18.05 -5.51 -34.59
CA VAL A 142 -17.78 -4.16 -35.08
C VAL A 142 -16.50 -4.20 -35.90
N ALA A 143 -16.61 -3.91 -37.20
CA ALA A 143 -15.51 -3.89 -38.15
C ALA A 143 -15.39 -2.47 -38.73
N GLY A 144 -14.85 -1.55 -37.93
CA GLY A 144 -14.67 -0.14 -38.28
C GLY A 144 -14.92 0.78 -37.08
N ASN A 145 -15.10 2.07 -37.37
CA ASN A 145 -15.52 3.02 -36.34
C ASN A 145 -17.03 2.90 -36.15
N CYS A 146 -17.47 2.77 -34.90
CA CYS A 146 -18.87 2.72 -34.55
C CYS A 146 -19.12 3.42 -33.22
N THR A 147 -20.06 4.36 -33.21
CA THR A 147 -20.56 5.01 -32.00
C THR A 147 -22.04 4.66 -31.84
N MET A 148 -22.41 4.02 -30.73
CA MET A 148 -23.80 3.75 -30.37
C MET A 148 -24.17 4.63 -29.18
N THR A 149 -25.21 5.46 -29.32
CA THR A 149 -25.60 6.42 -28.27
C THR A 149 -27.09 6.40 -28.05
N HIS A 150 -27.51 6.21 -26.80
CA HIS A 150 -28.91 6.42 -26.45
C HIS A 150 -29.24 7.93 -26.42
N SER A 151 -30.31 8.31 -27.13
CA SER A 151 -30.62 9.69 -27.49
C SER A 151 -31.14 10.59 -26.35
N ASP A 152 -31.64 10.01 -25.25
CA ASP A 152 -32.30 10.75 -24.16
C ASP A 152 -31.51 10.81 -22.83
N TYR A 153 -30.21 10.49 -22.84
CA TYR A 153 -29.36 10.42 -21.62
C TYR A 153 -29.87 9.44 -20.52
N GLY A 154 -30.87 8.60 -20.82
CA GLY A 154 -31.28 7.44 -20.02
C GLY A 154 -30.53 6.16 -20.42
N LEU A 155 -30.79 5.04 -19.72
CA LEU A 155 -30.23 3.73 -20.06
C LEU A 155 -31.15 2.96 -21.02
N CYS A 156 -30.68 2.66 -22.24
CA CYS A 156 -31.34 1.67 -23.10
C CYS A 156 -30.83 0.27 -22.80
N THR A 157 -31.73 -0.65 -22.42
CA THR A 157 -31.33 -2.01 -22.05
C THR A 157 -31.22 -2.92 -23.27
N LEU A 158 -30.07 -3.58 -23.41
CA LEU A 158 -29.83 -4.72 -24.27
C LEU A 158 -29.62 -5.94 -23.37
N ASP A 159 -30.45 -6.96 -23.57
CA ASP A 159 -30.41 -8.20 -22.77
C ASP A 159 -29.93 -9.35 -23.66
N ALA A 160 -28.90 -10.08 -23.23
CA ALA A 160 -28.43 -11.30 -23.90
C ALA A 160 -29.14 -12.56 -23.36
N GLY A 161 -29.88 -12.42 -22.27
CA GLY A 161 -30.66 -13.42 -21.55
C GLY A 161 -29.93 -14.74 -21.25
N GLY A 162 -28.62 -14.64 -21.03
CA GLY A 162 -27.78 -15.72 -20.55
C GLY A 162 -27.30 -16.68 -21.64
N THR A 163 -27.24 -16.24 -22.90
CA THR A 163 -26.87 -17.13 -24.03
C THR A 163 -25.74 -16.64 -24.93
N THR A 164 -25.32 -15.38 -24.85
CA THR A 164 -24.31 -14.82 -25.77
C THR A 164 -23.56 -13.61 -25.19
N SER A 165 -22.56 -13.11 -25.93
CA SER A 165 -21.88 -11.83 -25.73
C SER A 165 -22.57 -10.71 -26.52
N PHE A 166 -22.30 -9.45 -26.19
CA PHE A 166 -22.86 -8.32 -26.94
C PHE A 166 -21.99 -7.91 -28.12
N PHE A 167 -20.77 -7.41 -27.85
CA PHE A 167 -19.94 -6.78 -28.86
C PHE A 167 -18.54 -7.40 -28.94
N THR A 168 -18.08 -7.68 -30.16
CA THR A 168 -16.66 -7.91 -30.46
C THR A 168 -16.14 -6.76 -31.32
N ALA A 169 -15.15 -6.02 -30.81
CA ALA A 169 -14.40 -5.00 -31.55
C ALA A 169 -13.20 -5.66 -32.23
N SER A 170 -13.24 -5.70 -33.57
CA SER A 170 -12.21 -6.37 -34.37
C SER A 170 -10.97 -5.50 -34.59
N ILE A 171 -9.89 -6.11 -35.11
CA ILE A 171 -8.59 -5.48 -35.31
C ILE A 171 -8.72 -4.15 -36.08
N GLY A 172 -8.17 -3.08 -35.50
CA GLY A 172 -8.18 -1.73 -36.05
C GLY A 172 -9.52 -0.98 -35.94
N SER A 173 -10.51 -1.56 -35.25
CA SER A 173 -11.82 -0.93 -35.04
C SER A 173 -11.83 0.03 -33.85
N ARG A 174 -12.82 0.92 -33.84
CA ARG A 174 -13.15 1.77 -32.69
C ARG A 174 -14.61 1.58 -32.32
N LEU A 175 -14.89 1.14 -31.10
CA LEU A 175 -16.24 1.00 -30.56
C LEU A 175 -16.47 2.02 -29.46
N GLU A 176 -17.52 2.83 -29.60
CA GLU A 176 -17.96 3.78 -28.59
C GLU A 176 -19.40 3.49 -28.18
N LEU A 177 -19.63 3.26 -26.89
CA LEU A 177 -20.95 2.99 -26.30
C LEU A 177 -21.29 4.12 -25.33
N ARG A 178 -22.50 4.69 -25.46
CA ARG A 178 -22.98 5.76 -24.58
C ARG A 178 -24.41 5.54 -24.10
N GLY A 179 -24.62 5.55 -22.78
CA GLY A 179 -25.98 5.48 -22.20
C GLY A 179 -26.67 4.13 -22.39
N LEU A 180 -25.92 3.03 -22.38
CA LEU A 180 -26.45 1.69 -22.62
C LEU A 180 -26.39 0.83 -21.36
N HIS A 181 -27.41 0.01 -21.16
CA HIS A 181 -27.42 -1.04 -20.17
C HIS A 181 -27.27 -2.40 -20.86
N LEU A 182 -26.13 -3.06 -20.68
CA LEU A 182 -25.88 -4.41 -21.21
C LEU A 182 -26.03 -5.40 -20.06
N THR A 183 -26.92 -6.39 -20.17
CA THR A 183 -27.22 -7.32 -19.06
C THR A 183 -27.33 -8.78 -19.47
N ASN A 184 -27.08 -9.68 -18.51
CA ASN A 184 -27.23 -11.13 -18.64
C ASN A 184 -26.40 -11.73 -19.79
N GLY A 185 -25.19 -11.22 -19.99
CA GLY A 185 -24.22 -11.84 -20.90
C GLY A 185 -23.80 -13.21 -20.36
N ASN A 186 -23.71 -14.22 -21.22
CA ASN A 186 -23.14 -15.52 -20.85
C ASN A 186 -22.44 -16.11 -22.06
N CYS A 187 -21.14 -16.21 -21.97
CA CYS A 187 -20.28 -16.49 -23.11
C CYS A 187 -18.99 -17.18 -22.63
N SER A 188 -18.15 -17.58 -23.58
CA SER A 188 -16.82 -18.10 -23.23
C SER A 188 -15.90 -17.00 -22.68
N SER A 189 -16.00 -15.77 -23.22
CA SER A 189 -15.06 -14.65 -22.98
C SER A 189 -15.66 -13.27 -23.30
N GLY A 190 -15.39 -12.25 -22.47
CA GLY A 190 -15.70 -10.85 -22.78
C GLY A 190 -17.18 -10.58 -23.04
N CYS A 191 -18.08 -10.92 -22.11
CA CYS A 191 -19.52 -11.02 -22.45
C CYS A 191 -20.22 -9.68 -22.72
N GLY A 192 -19.66 -8.56 -22.25
CA GLY A 192 -20.09 -7.22 -22.66
C GLY A 192 -19.38 -6.81 -23.94
N VAL A 193 -18.09 -6.51 -23.83
CA VAL A 193 -17.24 -6.14 -24.97
C VAL A 193 -15.97 -6.98 -24.96
N ASN A 194 -15.67 -7.59 -26.10
CA ASN A 194 -14.41 -8.25 -26.38
C ASN A 194 -13.62 -7.43 -27.41
N ALA A 195 -12.50 -6.85 -26.99
CA ALA A 195 -11.69 -5.93 -27.76
C ALA A 195 -10.35 -6.56 -28.14
N GLN A 196 -10.06 -6.63 -29.44
CA GLN A 196 -8.82 -7.23 -29.96
C GLN A 196 -8.13 -6.26 -30.92
N TYR A 197 -6.94 -5.77 -30.54
CA TYR A 197 -6.19 -4.77 -31.30
C TYR A 197 -7.07 -3.58 -31.73
N SER A 198 -7.85 -3.04 -30.80
CA SER A 198 -8.92 -2.06 -31.07
C SER A 198 -9.00 -0.98 -29.99
N ALA A 199 -9.81 0.05 -30.22
CA ALA A 199 -10.08 1.09 -29.23
C ALA A 199 -11.54 1.02 -28.75
N VAL A 200 -11.76 0.98 -27.44
CA VAL A 200 -13.08 0.88 -26.82
C VAL A 200 -13.35 2.03 -25.87
N PHE A 201 -14.47 2.72 -26.07
CA PHE A 201 -14.89 3.83 -25.23
C PHE A 201 -16.29 3.56 -24.67
N VAL A 202 -16.43 3.59 -23.35
CA VAL A 202 -17.70 3.30 -22.67
C VAL A 202 -18.05 4.47 -21.75
N TYR A 203 -19.14 5.17 -22.06
CA TYR A 203 -19.58 6.35 -21.31
C TYR A 203 -20.98 6.16 -20.75
N ASP A 204 -21.14 6.45 -19.46
CA ASP A 204 -22.46 6.51 -18.79
C ASP A 204 -23.29 5.23 -19.00
N CYS A 205 -22.62 4.08 -19.02
CA CYS A 205 -23.25 2.77 -19.24
C CYS A 205 -23.43 2.00 -17.94
N LEU A 206 -24.25 0.95 -18.00
CA LEU A 206 -24.35 -0.10 -16.99
C LEU A 206 -24.06 -1.44 -17.64
N LEU A 207 -23.04 -2.16 -17.18
CA LEU A 207 -22.73 -3.52 -17.61
C LEU A 207 -22.96 -4.44 -16.41
N SER A 208 -24.00 -5.27 -16.47
CA SER A 208 -24.44 -6.03 -15.30
C SER A 208 -24.68 -7.52 -15.57
N ASN A 209 -24.53 -8.34 -14.53
CA ASN A 209 -24.91 -9.76 -14.52
C ASN A 209 -24.28 -10.58 -15.66
N MET A 210 -23.01 -10.32 -15.96
CA MET A 210 -22.31 -11.01 -17.04
C MET A 210 -21.49 -12.18 -16.52
N VAL A 211 -21.47 -13.31 -17.23
CA VAL A 211 -20.76 -14.53 -16.81
C VAL A 211 -19.86 -15.04 -17.94
N ALA A 212 -18.54 -14.91 -17.77
CA ALA A 212 -17.54 -15.49 -18.66
C ALA A 212 -17.11 -16.88 -18.12
N THR A 213 -17.31 -17.92 -18.94
CA THR A 213 -17.19 -19.33 -18.49
C THR A 213 -15.83 -19.97 -18.75
N VAL A 214 -15.02 -19.45 -19.67
CA VAL A 214 -13.77 -20.11 -20.09
C VAL A 214 -12.55 -19.20 -19.97
N PHE A 215 -12.54 -18.02 -20.61
CA PHE A 215 -11.41 -17.09 -20.59
C PHE A 215 -11.90 -15.66 -20.34
N SER A 216 -11.41 -15.03 -19.26
CA SER A 216 -11.27 -13.58 -18.99
C SER A 216 -12.43 -12.59 -19.25
N GLY A 217 -12.62 -11.67 -18.31
CA GLY A 217 -13.36 -10.40 -18.49
C GLY A 217 -14.87 -10.57 -18.49
N GLY A 218 -15.48 -10.66 -17.30
CA GLY A 218 -16.93 -10.87 -17.21
C GLY A 218 -17.71 -9.82 -18.01
N ALA A 219 -17.34 -8.54 -17.90
CA ALA A 219 -17.90 -7.46 -18.70
C ALA A 219 -17.03 -7.02 -19.87
N LEU A 220 -15.76 -6.73 -19.62
CA LEU A 220 -14.83 -6.23 -20.65
C LEU A 220 -13.60 -7.13 -20.72
N LEU A 221 -13.26 -7.56 -21.94
CA LEU A 221 -12.00 -8.20 -22.25
C LEU A 221 -11.22 -7.30 -23.21
N LEU A 222 -10.03 -6.90 -22.81
CA LEU A 222 -9.13 -6.03 -23.58
C LEU A 222 -7.86 -6.80 -23.93
N THR A 223 -7.53 -6.89 -25.21
CA THR A 223 -6.33 -7.56 -25.69
C THR A 223 -5.64 -6.66 -26.71
N PHE A 224 -4.42 -6.20 -26.41
CA PHE A 224 -3.67 -5.23 -27.23
C PHE A 224 -4.50 -4.00 -27.62
N SER A 225 -5.33 -3.52 -26.70
CA SER A 225 -6.39 -2.54 -26.97
C SER A 225 -6.34 -1.37 -25.98
N ASP A 226 -6.80 -0.21 -26.44
CA ASP A 226 -6.99 0.98 -25.59
C ASP A 226 -8.44 1.03 -25.12
N ALA A 227 -8.65 1.28 -23.83
CA ALA A 227 -9.98 1.42 -23.26
C ALA A 227 -10.11 2.63 -22.35
N LEU A 228 -11.19 3.40 -22.55
CA LEU A 228 -11.65 4.43 -21.63
C LEU A 228 -13.06 4.10 -21.15
N VAL A 229 -13.21 3.94 -19.84
CA VAL A 229 -14.47 3.69 -19.15
C VAL A 229 -14.76 4.88 -18.25
N ASN A 230 -15.83 5.63 -18.54
CA ASN A 230 -16.16 6.87 -17.82
C ASN A 230 -17.63 6.92 -17.42
N GLY A 231 -17.93 7.34 -16.19
CA GLY A 231 -19.30 7.43 -15.68
C GLY A 231 -20.05 6.09 -15.66
N THR A 232 -19.35 4.97 -15.76
CA THR A 232 -19.93 3.66 -16.05
C THR A 232 -19.94 2.77 -14.81
N VAL A 233 -20.98 1.96 -14.67
CA VAL A 233 -21.10 0.95 -13.62
C VAL A 233 -20.90 -0.44 -14.22
N ILE A 234 -19.99 -1.22 -13.64
CA ILE A 234 -19.79 -2.65 -13.97
C ILE A 234 -20.07 -3.45 -12.72
N GLU A 235 -21.15 -4.23 -12.71
CA GLU A 235 -21.62 -4.90 -11.50
C GLU A 235 -22.07 -6.34 -11.66
N ASN A 236 -21.87 -7.13 -10.61
CA ASN A 236 -22.30 -8.53 -10.55
C ASN A 236 -21.77 -9.38 -11.73
N CYS A 237 -20.60 -9.04 -12.26
CA CYS A 237 -19.96 -9.78 -13.33
C CYS A 237 -19.03 -10.85 -12.77
N THR A 238 -19.07 -12.04 -13.36
CA THR A 238 -18.30 -13.20 -12.91
C THR A 238 -17.40 -13.73 -14.03
N SER A 239 -16.13 -13.97 -13.72
CA SER A 239 -15.21 -14.75 -14.55
C SER A 239 -14.89 -16.06 -13.84
N LEU A 240 -15.20 -17.19 -14.48
CA LEU A 240 -14.84 -18.54 -13.98
C LEU A 240 -13.45 -19.00 -14.45
N GLY A 241 -12.79 -18.22 -15.31
CA GLY A 241 -11.45 -18.48 -15.82
C GLY A 241 -10.41 -17.51 -15.24
N ILE A 242 -9.19 -17.57 -15.80
CA ILE A 242 -8.10 -16.64 -15.46
C ILE A 242 -8.45 -15.24 -16.01
N GLY A 243 -8.34 -14.20 -15.17
CA GLY A 243 -8.64 -12.80 -15.54
C GLY A 243 -9.83 -12.21 -14.80
N GLY A 244 -10.01 -10.90 -14.93
CA GLY A 244 -10.85 -10.15 -14.01
C GLY A 244 -12.36 -10.34 -14.16
N GLY A 245 -13.08 -10.23 -13.05
CA GLY A 245 -14.53 -10.46 -12.99
C GLY A 245 -15.31 -9.34 -13.69
N GLY A 246 -14.91 -8.08 -13.49
CA GLY A 246 -15.44 -6.96 -14.25
C GLY A 246 -14.68 -6.77 -15.55
N ILE A 247 -13.41 -6.41 -15.45
CA ILE A 247 -12.53 -6.09 -16.58
C ILE A 247 -11.33 -7.04 -16.57
N SER A 248 -10.98 -7.59 -17.73
CA SER A 248 -9.72 -8.28 -17.91
C SER A 248 -8.91 -7.62 -19.01
N GLN A 249 -7.62 -7.47 -18.76
CA GLN A 249 -6.68 -6.80 -19.65
C GLN A 249 -5.51 -7.72 -19.95
N VAL A 250 -5.13 -7.76 -21.23
CA VAL A 250 -3.95 -8.46 -21.76
C VAL A 250 -3.18 -7.49 -22.64
N ASP A 251 -1.99 -7.11 -22.22
CA ASP A 251 -1.09 -6.23 -22.98
C ASP A 251 -1.78 -4.96 -23.53
N ALA A 252 -2.55 -4.26 -22.68
CA ALA A 252 -3.49 -3.22 -23.08
C ALA A 252 -3.36 -1.95 -22.23
N HIS A 253 -4.14 -0.91 -22.53
CA HIS A 253 -4.25 0.30 -21.72
C HIS A 253 -5.69 0.49 -21.23
N LEU A 254 -5.85 0.72 -19.93
CA LEU A 254 -7.16 0.96 -19.33
C LEU A 254 -7.17 2.26 -18.53
N GLU A 255 -8.11 3.13 -18.87
CA GLU A 255 -8.46 4.32 -18.11
C GLU A 255 -9.88 4.21 -17.55
N LEU A 256 -10.02 4.37 -16.24
CA LEU A 256 -11.28 4.29 -15.50
C LEU A 256 -11.52 5.60 -14.75
N TYR A 257 -12.55 6.35 -15.15
CA TYR A 257 -12.90 7.65 -14.57
C TYR A 257 -14.33 7.65 -14.05
N HIS A 258 -14.56 8.24 -12.87
CA HIS A 258 -15.92 8.46 -12.33
C HIS A 258 -16.82 7.22 -12.38
N SER A 259 -16.22 6.03 -12.27
CA SER A 259 -16.88 4.76 -12.57
C SER A 259 -16.93 3.89 -11.33
N ARG A 260 -17.81 2.88 -11.35
CA ARG A 260 -17.98 1.93 -10.24
C ARG A 260 -17.81 0.50 -10.73
N LEU A 261 -16.88 -0.24 -10.13
CA LEU A 261 -16.81 -1.70 -10.27
C LEU A 261 -17.28 -2.32 -8.96
N SER A 262 -18.45 -2.94 -8.96
CA SER A 262 -19.07 -3.43 -7.73
C SER A 262 -19.51 -4.88 -7.79
N HIS A 263 -19.20 -5.65 -6.75
CA HIS A 263 -19.66 -7.04 -6.59
C HIS A 263 -19.24 -7.95 -7.75
N ASN A 264 -18.10 -7.68 -8.37
CA ASN A 264 -17.56 -8.52 -9.42
C ASN A 264 -16.70 -9.64 -8.83
N ARG A 265 -16.71 -10.81 -9.47
CA ARG A 265 -16.08 -12.01 -8.94
C ARG A 265 -15.20 -12.69 -9.99
N ALA A 266 -13.99 -13.06 -9.58
CA ALA A 266 -13.11 -13.91 -10.36
C ALA A 266 -12.15 -14.66 -9.44
N ASP A 267 -11.51 -15.71 -9.94
CA ASP A 267 -10.41 -16.33 -9.19
C ASP A 267 -9.20 -15.39 -9.11
N ILE A 268 -9.00 -14.52 -10.11
CA ILE A 268 -7.89 -13.56 -10.19
C ILE A 268 -8.44 -12.18 -10.52
N GLY A 269 -8.46 -11.27 -9.54
CA GLY A 269 -8.87 -9.87 -9.75
C GLY A 269 -10.38 -9.71 -9.90
N GLY A 270 -11.15 -9.76 -8.80
CA GLY A 270 -12.61 -9.65 -8.84
C GLY A 270 -13.10 -8.46 -9.67
N GLY A 271 -12.50 -7.28 -9.47
CA GLY A 271 -12.75 -6.10 -10.30
C GLY A 271 -11.99 -6.14 -11.62
N ILE A 272 -10.65 -6.04 -11.54
CA ILE A 272 -9.75 -5.92 -12.68
C ILE A 272 -8.68 -7.02 -12.61
N GLY A 273 -8.51 -7.80 -13.67
CA GLY A 273 -7.44 -8.77 -13.82
C GLY A 273 -6.49 -8.36 -14.93
N VAL A 274 -5.19 -8.30 -14.60
CA VAL A 274 -4.11 -7.97 -15.53
C VAL A 274 -3.31 -9.22 -15.81
N LEU A 275 -3.19 -9.54 -17.08
CA LEU A 275 -2.43 -10.67 -17.60
C LEU A 275 -1.46 -10.14 -18.64
N GLU A 276 -0.29 -10.75 -18.76
CA GLU A 276 0.60 -10.55 -19.91
C GLU A 276 0.52 -11.79 -20.80
N SER A 277 0.64 -11.60 -22.12
CA SER A 277 0.84 -12.74 -23.01
C SER A 277 2.29 -13.23 -22.89
N GLU A 278 2.49 -14.53 -22.62
CA GLU A 278 3.84 -15.15 -22.67
C GLU A 278 4.43 -15.17 -24.10
N ALA A 279 3.75 -14.57 -25.07
CA ALA A 279 3.92 -14.78 -26.49
C ALA A 279 4.33 -13.49 -27.20
N ASP A 280 5.46 -12.86 -26.82
CA ASP A 280 6.19 -11.95 -27.73
C ASP A 280 7.68 -11.75 -27.38
N SER A 281 8.37 -12.83 -27.03
CA SER A 281 9.84 -12.84 -27.08
C SER A 281 10.41 -13.05 -28.50
N GLU A 282 9.54 -13.28 -29.51
CA GLU A 282 9.99 -13.54 -30.90
C GLU A 282 9.35 -12.65 -31.99
N ALA A 283 8.24 -11.95 -31.76
CA ALA A 283 7.76 -10.92 -32.69
C ALA A 283 8.12 -9.53 -32.17
N GLY A 284 9.39 -9.15 -32.33
CA GLY A 284 9.87 -7.82 -31.98
C GLY A 284 9.13 -6.74 -32.77
N THR A 285 8.04 -6.22 -32.21
CA THR A 285 7.47 -4.87 -32.37
C THR A 285 6.11 -4.79 -31.65
N LEU A 286 6.13 -4.55 -30.34
CA LEU A 286 5.18 -3.71 -29.57
C LEU A 286 5.56 -3.80 -28.08
N GLU A 287 6.71 -3.21 -27.74
CA GLU A 287 7.00 -2.81 -26.35
C GLU A 287 6.03 -1.67 -26.00
N GLY A 288 4.83 -2.01 -25.53
CA GLY A 288 3.82 -1.09 -25.05
C GLY A 288 3.60 -1.29 -23.55
N LEU A 289 3.95 -0.30 -22.75
CA LEU A 289 3.73 -0.27 -21.29
C LEU A 289 2.26 -0.58 -20.99
N SER A 290 1.87 -1.77 -20.52
CA SER A 290 0.48 -1.95 -20.07
C SER A 290 0.20 -1.00 -18.90
N THR A 291 -0.84 -0.18 -18.99
CA THR A 291 -1.18 0.75 -17.90
C THR A 291 -2.60 0.58 -17.43
N ILE A 292 -2.81 0.86 -16.15
CA ILE A 292 -4.11 1.00 -15.54
C ILE A 292 -4.13 2.34 -14.81
N LEU A 293 -5.04 3.22 -15.22
CA LEU A 293 -5.32 4.47 -14.54
C LEU A 293 -6.73 4.42 -13.97
N ILE A 294 -6.85 4.55 -12.65
CA ILE A 294 -8.12 4.63 -11.94
C ILE A 294 -8.18 6.00 -11.28
N HIS A 295 -9.19 6.79 -11.63
CA HIS A 295 -9.35 8.14 -11.13
C HIS A 295 -10.79 8.42 -10.70
N SER A 296 -10.97 9.01 -9.51
CA SER A 296 -12.28 9.41 -8.98
C SER A 296 -13.33 8.30 -9.07
N SER A 297 -12.90 7.05 -8.85
CA SER A 297 -13.70 5.86 -9.08
C SER A 297 -13.86 5.02 -7.81
N VAL A 298 -14.85 4.14 -7.81
CA VAL A 298 -15.18 3.28 -6.66
C VAL A 298 -15.07 1.82 -7.06
N LEU A 299 -14.23 1.06 -6.35
CA LEU A 299 -14.15 -0.38 -6.50
C LEU A 299 -14.58 -1.02 -5.18
N GLU A 300 -15.74 -1.67 -5.18
CA GLU A 300 -16.34 -2.18 -3.95
C GLU A 300 -16.89 -3.59 -4.01
N GLY A 301 -16.80 -4.32 -2.90
CA GLY A 301 -17.40 -5.65 -2.80
C GLY A 301 -16.88 -6.66 -3.82
N ASN A 302 -15.74 -6.39 -4.47
CA ASN A 302 -15.19 -7.28 -5.48
C ASN A 302 -14.47 -8.46 -4.80
N GLU A 303 -14.62 -9.65 -5.35
CA GLU A 303 -14.14 -10.90 -4.77
C GLU A 303 -13.14 -11.61 -5.69
N GLY A 304 -11.90 -11.77 -5.21
CA GLY A 304 -10.82 -12.52 -5.82
C GLY A 304 -10.63 -13.87 -5.15
N GLY A 305 -11.07 -14.96 -5.78
CA GLY A 305 -11.08 -16.31 -5.19
C GLY A 305 -9.71 -16.86 -4.80
N ILE A 306 -8.65 -16.49 -5.54
CA ILE A 306 -7.27 -16.96 -5.32
C ILE A 306 -6.31 -15.77 -5.15
N ILE A 307 -6.43 -14.73 -5.98
CA ILE A 307 -5.46 -13.62 -6.01
C ILE A 307 -6.19 -12.28 -6.23
N GLY A 308 -5.86 -11.28 -5.40
CA GLY A 308 -6.28 -9.87 -5.55
C GLY A 308 -7.79 -9.67 -5.58
N GLY A 309 -8.37 -9.10 -4.53
CA GLY A 309 -9.82 -8.92 -4.46
C GLY A 309 -10.35 -7.93 -5.49
N SER A 310 -9.78 -6.72 -5.51
CA SER A 310 -10.17 -5.70 -6.48
C SER A 310 -9.35 -5.73 -7.76
N ILE A 311 -8.03 -5.84 -7.65
CA ILE A 311 -7.06 -5.80 -8.75
C ILE A 311 -6.06 -6.93 -8.55
N ALA A 312 -5.83 -7.72 -9.58
CA ALA A 312 -4.77 -8.71 -9.59
C ALA A 312 -3.88 -8.52 -10.82
N ALA A 313 -2.61 -8.22 -10.59
CA ALA A 313 -1.59 -8.10 -11.63
C ALA A 313 -0.53 -9.20 -11.44
N TYR A 314 -0.63 -10.23 -12.28
CA TYR A 314 0.09 -11.49 -12.13
C TYR A 314 1.05 -11.70 -13.31
N LEU A 315 2.30 -12.09 -13.02
CA LEU A 315 3.36 -12.38 -14.00
C LEU A 315 3.72 -11.21 -14.92
N CYS A 316 3.80 -9.99 -14.39
CA CYS A 316 4.25 -8.85 -15.19
C CYS A 316 5.75 -8.97 -15.49
N SER A 317 6.19 -8.84 -16.73
CA SER A 317 7.59 -9.00 -17.17
C SER A 317 8.46 -7.75 -16.94
N THR A 318 7.95 -6.82 -16.13
CA THR A 318 8.45 -5.46 -15.80
C THR A 318 8.11 -4.46 -16.89
N GLU A 319 7.03 -3.68 -16.66
CA GLU A 319 6.70 -2.40 -17.32
C GLU A 319 5.27 -1.92 -17.03
N ILE A 320 4.46 -2.72 -16.33
CA ILE A 320 3.10 -2.29 -16.00
C ILE A 320 3.07 -1.29 -14.84
N ALA A 321 2.36 -0.18 -15.06
CA ALA A 321 2.09 0.83 -14.06
C ALA A 321 0.60 0.85 -13.68
N ILE A 322 0.31 0.63 -12.39
CA ILE A 322 -1.03 0.78 -11.81
C ILE A 322 -1.09 2.11 -11.08
N LEU A 323 -1.88 3.04 -11.58
CA LEU A 323 -1.99 4.40 -11.08
C LEU A 323 -3.40 4.62 -10.54
N VAL A 324 -3.51 4.95 -9.25
CA VAL A 324 -4.78 5.17 -8.57
C VAL A 324 -4.80 6.56 -7.95
N TYR A 325 -5.79 7.36 -8.32
CA TYR A 325 -5.97 8.75 -7.88
C TYR A 325 -7.39 8.97 -7.36
N ASP A 326 -7.52 9.64 -6.22
CA ASP A 326 -8.82 10.14 -5.72
C ASP A 326 -9.92 9.06 -5.68
N SER A 327 -9.56 7.81 -5.39
CA SER A 327 -10.45 6.67 -5.57
C SER A 327 -10.72 5.95 -4.26
N VAL A 328 -11.82 5.18 -4.23
CA VAL A 328 -12.26 4.45 -3.04
C VAL A 328 -12.29 2.95 -3.32
N PHE A 329 -11.62 2.19 -2.46
CA PHE A 329 -11.64 0.74 -2.42
C PHE A 329 -12.27 0.28 -1.13
N GLU A 330 -13.46 -0.32 -1.22
CA GLU A 330 -14.26 -0.66 -0.04
C GLU A 330 -14.78 -2.10 -0.06
N ASN A 331 -14.69 -2.81 1.07
CA ASN A 331 -15.28 -4.16 1.23
C ASN A 331 -14.79 -5.17 0.17
N ASN A 332 -13.61 -5.00 -0.41
CA ASN A 332 -13.07 -5.95 -1.37
C ASN A 332 -12.46 -7.15 -0.63
N TRP A 333 -12.62 -8.34 -1.20
CA TRP A 333 -12.18 -9.59 -0.60
C TRP A 333 -11.24 -10.35 -1.54
N GLY A 334 -10.08 -10.80 -1.05
CA GLY A 334 -9.20 -11.67 -1.85
C GLY A 334 -8.35 -12.63 -1.01
N ASP A 335 -8.08 -13.84 -1.48
CA ASP A 335 -7.28 -14.79 -0.69
C ASP A 335 -5.86 -14.24 -0.40
N SER A 336 -5.18 -13.72 -1.41
CA SER A 336 -3.84 -13.15 -1.25
C SER A 336 -3.84 -11.72 -0.68
N ALA A 337 -4.65 -10.83 -1.25
CA ALA A 337 -4.79 -9.43 -0.85
C ALA A 337 -6.20 -8.93 -1.17
N GLY A 338 -6.82 -8.15 -0.27
CA GLY A 338 -8.18 -7.64 -0.48
C GLY A 338 -8.30 -6.64 -1.63
N VAL A 339 -7.26 -5.84 -1.87
CA VAL A 339 -7.29 -4.81 -2.93
C VAL A 339 -6.38 -5.18 -4.08
N LEU A 340 -5.06 -5.19 -3.86
CA LEU A 340 -4.09 -5.34 -4.93
C LEU A 340 -3.12 -6.49 -4.64
N TYR A 341 -3.03 -7.40 -5.60
CA TYR A 341 -1.86 -8.28 -5.71
C TYR A 341 -1.00 -7.82 -6.89
N SER A 342 0.29 -7.60 -6.66
CA SER A 342 1.24 -7.19 -7.69
C SER A 342 2.51 -8.03 -7.68
N TYR A 343 2.87 -8.60 -8.83
CA TYR A 343 4.15 -9.27 -9.04
C TYR A 343 4.91 -8.56 -10.17
N SER A 344 6.06 -7.95 -9.84
CA SER A 344 6.92 -7.17 -10.77
C SER A 344 6.25 -5.94 -11.42
N CYS A 345 5.06 -5.57 -10.93
CA CYS A 345 4.21 -4.49 -11.44
C CYS A 345 4.32 -3.26 -10.49
N SER A 346 4.77 -2.11 -10.98
CA SER A 346 4.87 -0.92 -10.11
C SER A 346 3.50 -0.27 -9.92
N PHE A 347 3.25 0.29 -8.73
CA PHE A 347 1.99 1.00 -8.48
C PHE A 347 2.17 2.30 -7.71
N SER A 348 1.24 3.22 -7.94
CA SER A 348 1.13 4.48 -7.20
C SER A 348 -0.29 4.70 -6.74
N PHE A 349 -0.47 4.90 -5.44
CA PHE A 349 -1.74 5.30 -4.83
C PHE A 349 -1.62 6.75 -4.35
N HIS A 350 -2.56 7.59 -4.76
CA HIS A 350 -2.57 9.01 -4.42
C HIS A 350 -3.96 9.47 -4.01
N MET A 351 -4.06 10.20 -2.90
CA MET A 351 -5.32 10.80 -2.42
C MET A 351 -6.50 9.82 -2.34
N SER A 352 -6.23 8.54 -2.05
CA SER A 352 -7.22 7.46 -2.16
C SER A 352 -7.53 6.83 -0.81
N VAL A 353 -8.71 6.21 -0.71
CA VAL A 353 -9.23 5.60 0.53
C VAL A 353 -9.42 4.11 0.33
N PHE A 354 -8.87 3.32 1.26
CA PHE A 354 -8.95 1.87 1.29
C PHE A 354 -9.53 1.45 2.63
N THR A 355 -10.81 1.09 2.64
CA THR A 355 -11.55 0.81 3.88
C THR A 355 -12.21 -0.56 3.88
N ARG A 356 -12.17 -1.26 5.02
CA ARG A 356 -12.83 -2.57 5.19
C ARG A 356 -12.46 -3.59 4.12
N ASN A 357 -11.24 -3.52 3.59
CA ASN A 357 -10.77 -4.53 2.65
C ASN A 357 -10.23 -5.71 3.45
N HIS A 358 -10.53 -6.90 2.95
CA HIS A 358 -10.32 -8.15 3.64
C HIS A 358 -9.47 -9.05 2.76
N GLY A 359 -8.43 -9.65 3.31
CA GLY A 359 -7.83 -10.79 2.64
C GLY A 359 -7.47 -11.93 3.55
N SER A 360 -7.47 -13.15 3.01
CA SER A 360 -7.11 -14.31 3.80
C SER A 360 -5.65 -14.19 4.24
N ARG A 361 -4.72 -13.72 3.40
CA ARG A 361 -3.30 -13.56 3.75
C ARG A 361 -2.93 -12.13 4.11
N ASN A 362 -3.30 -11.17 3.25
CA ASN A 362 -3.03 -9.75 3.41
C ASN A 362 -4.29 -8.90 3.28
N GLY A 363 -4.41 -7.84 4.08
CA GLY A 363 -5.63 -7.02 4.11
C GLY A 363 -5.86 -6.23 2.83
N VAL A 364 -4.85 -5.49 2.36
CA VAL A 364 -4.99 -4.54 1.25
C VAL A 364 -4.05 -4.90 0.10
N VAL A 365 -2.74 -4.94 0.34
CA VAL A 365 -1.74 -5.12 -0.71
C VAL A 365 -0.78 -6.25 -0.42
N GLU A 366 -0.49 -7.03 -1.46
CA GLU A 366 0.66 -7.93 -1.53
C GLU A 366 1.50 -7.61 -2.75
N MET A 367 2.79 -7.32 -2.56
CA MET A 367 3.71 -6.97 -3.65
C MET A 367 5.04 -7.72 -3.62
N TYR A 368 5.54 -8.05 -4.82
CA TYR A 368 6.82 -8.72 -5.07
C TYR A 368 7.60 -8.01 -6.17
N ALA A 369 8.90 -7.76 -5.95
CA ALA A 369 9.85 -7.30 -7.00
C ALA A 369 9.41 -6.05 -7.80
N ALA A 370 8.62 -5.17 -7.20
CA ALA A 370 8.04 -3.97 -7.85
C ALA A 370 8.66 -2.66 -7.31
N SER A 371 8.02 -1.52 -7.53
CA SER A 371 8.17 -0.29 -6.74
C SER A 371 6.79 0.24 -6.38
N ALA A 372 6.62 0.80 -5.18
CA ALA A 372 5.35 1.33 -4.72
C ALA A 372 5.49 2.75 -4.17
N ASN A 373 4.59 3.64 -4.57
CA ASN A 373 4.42 4.95 -3.97
C ASN A 373 3.00 5.09 -3.40
N VAL A 374 2.89 5.54 -2.16
CA VAL A 374 1.62 5.74 -1.46
C VAL A 374 1.64 7.12 -0.83
N ASP A 375 0.85 8.04 -1.39
CA ASP A 375 0.85 9.44 -0.97
C ASP A 375 -0.56 9.90 -0.62
N ARG A 376 -0.72 10.54 0.54
CA ARG A 376 -2.00 11.13 0.99
C ARG A 376 -3.16 10.13 1.00
N CYS A 377 -2.89 8.87 1.33
CA CYS A 377 -3.88 7.81 1.35
C CYS A 377 -4.36 7.49 2.77
N VAL A 378 -5.55 6.89 2.85
CA VAL A 378 -6.13 6.40 4.11
C VAL A 378 -6.41 4.91 4.01
N PHE A 379 -5.82 4.14 4.92
CA PHE A 379 -6.04 2.71 5.10
C PHE A 379 -6.71 2.47 6.45
N SER A 380 -8.02 2.22 6.43
CA SER A 380 -8.84 2.10 7.65
C SER A 380 -9.64 0.81 7.71
N ASP A 381 -9.78 0.23 8.92
CA ASP A 381 -10.63 -0.94 9.15
C ASP A 381 -10.29 -2.16 8.26
N ASN A 382 -9.09 -2.26 7.70
CA ASN A 382 -8.72 -3.39 6.84
C ASN A 382 -8.27 -4.57 7.69
N SER A 383 -8.50 -5.79 7.20
CA SER A 383 -8.20 -6.98 7.98
C SER A 383 -7.58 -8.14 7.21
N ALA A 384 -6.72 -8.90 7.89
CA ALA A 384 -6.22 -10.19 7.41
C ALA A 384 -6.55 -11.33 8.39
N LEU A 385 -6.96 -12.49 7.87
CA LEU A 385 -7.34 -13.67 8.70
C LEU A 385 -6.20 -14.68 8.91
N GLY A 386 -5.20 -14.70 8.04
CA GLY A 386 -4.28 -15.81 7.86
C GLY A 386 -2.86 -15.52 8.32
N GLU A 387 -2.05 -14.75 7.57
CA GLU A 387 -0.58 -14.85 7.74
C GLU A 387 0.26 -13.59 7.80
N THR A 388 -0.13 -12.39 7.36
CA THR A 388 0.91 -11.33 7.28
C THR A 388 0.51 -9.91 7.65
N SER A 389 -0.27 -9.20 6.84
CA SER A 389 -0.31 -7.74 7.01
C SER A 389 -1.38 -7.01 6.21
N SER A 390 -1.67 -5.73 6.51
CA SER A 390 -2.41 -4.89 5.56
C SER A 390 -1.61 -4.71 4.26
N PHE A 391 -0.30 -4.51 4.39
CA PHE A 391 0.66 -4.32 3.31
C PHE A 391 1.85 -5.26 3.46
N ARG A 392 2.06 -6.14 2.48
CA ARG A 392 3.26 -7.00 2.43
C ARG A 392 4.23 -6.53 1.34
N VAL A 393 5.43 -6.16 1.75
CA VAL A 393 6.52 -5.67 0.88
C VAL A 393 7.63 -6.73 0.82
N THR A 394 7.83 -7.34 -0.36
CA THR A 394 8.81 -8.43 -0.56
C THR A 394 9.77 -8.17 -1.72
N SER A 395 11.07 -8.16 -1.43
CA SER A 395 12.16 -7.96 -2.41
C SER A 395 11.99 -6.69 -3.27
N THR A 396 11.56 -5.60 -2.63
CA THR A 396 11.11 -4.36 -3.30
C THR A 396 11.22 -3.16 -2.36
N SER A 397 11.01 -1.95 -2.91
CA SER A 397 10.93 -0.69 -2.16
C SER A 397 9.52 -0.11 -2.19
N MET A 398 9.08 0.41 -1.05
CA MET A 398 7.83 1.15 -0.91
C MET A 398 8.08 2.48 -0.19
N TYR A 399 7.55 3.57 -0.76
CA TYR A 399 7.61 4.92 -0.21
C TYR A 399 6.21 5.35 0.18
N ILE A 400 6.04 5.76 1.43
CA ILE A 400 4.76 6.17 2.00
C ILE A 400 4.90 7.57 2.59
N SER A 401 4.12 8.52 2.10
CA SER A 401 4.10 9.91 2.55
C SER A 401 2.69 10.40 2.88
N ASP A 402 2.59 11.27 3.88
CA ASP A 402 1.36 12.00 4.24
C ASP A 402 0.12 11.08 4.42
N SER A 403 0.31 9.82 4.82
CA SER A 403 -0.73 8.79 4.80
C SER A 403 -1.13 8.31 6.19
N ILE A 404 -2.32 7.72 6.31
CA ILE A 404 -2.91 7.26 7.57
C ILE A 404 -3.22 5.76 7.49
N PHE A 405 -2.73 5.00 8.47
CA PHE A 405 -3.07 3.60 8.70
C PHE A 405 -3.74 3.49 10.07
N ALA A 406 -5.07 3.43 10.07
CA ALA A 406 -5.89 3.48 11.26
C ALA A 406 -6.75 2.23 11.43
N ASP A 407 -6.92 1.75 12.66
CA ASP A 407 -7.91 0.73 13.00
C ASP A 407 -7.81 -0.58 12.19
N ASN A 408 -6.62 -0.90 11.65
CA ASN A 408 -6.44 -2.13 10.89
C ASN A 408 -6.27 -3.31 11.84
N PHE A 409 -7.01 -4.39 11.57
CA PHE A 409 -7.10 -5.55 12.45
C PHE A 409 -6.54 -6.81 11.79
N MET A 410 -5.47 -7.35 12.35
CA MET A 410 -4.82 -8.55 11.82
C MET A 410 -5.02 -9.70 12.81
N ASP A 411 -5.93 -10.61 12.44
CA ASP A 411 -6.36 -11.72 13.30
C ASP A 411 -5.33 -12.86 13.36
N SER A 412 -4.24 -12.74 12.60
CA SER A 412 -3.18 -13.75 12.51
C SER A 412 -2.10 -13.60 13.58
N ASP A 413 -1.44 -14.74 13.87
CA ASP A 413 -0.27 -14.83 14.75
C ASP A 413 0.97 -14.12 14.19
N HIS A 414 0.89 -13.38 13.08
CA HIS A 414 1.99 -12.57 12.55
C HIS A 414 1.53 -11.21 12.02
N GLY A 415 0.27 -10.86 12.29
CA GLY A 415 -0.41 -9.70 11.71
C GLY A 415 0.22 -8.35 12.04
N ASN A 416 0.22 -7.41 11.10
CA ASN A 416 0.67 -6.02 11.27
C ASN A 416 0.10 -5.12 10.15
N ALA A 417 0.13 -3.80 10.29
CA ALA A 417 -0.29 -2.94 9.17
C ALA A 417 0.71 -3.03 8.01
N ILE A 418 2.02 -3.02 8.26
CA ILE A 418 3.05 -3.12 7.23
C ILE A 418 4.10 -4.19 7.59
N TYR A 419 4.27 -5.16 6.69
CA TYR A 419 5.30 -6.20 6.78
C TYR A 419 6.42 -5.93 5.79
N VAL A 420 7.66 -5.84 6.30
CA VAL A 420 8.87 -5.60 5.51
C VAL A 420 9.75 -6.84 5.51
N ASP A 421 9.75 -7.59 4.40
CA ASP A 421 10.53 -8.82 4.28
C ASP A 421 12.02 -8.54 4.04
N SER A 422 12.82 -9.59 4.12
CA SER A 422 14.25 -9.55 3.81
C SER A 422 14.51 -8.97 2.42
N LYS A 423 15.57 -8.16 2.31
CA LYS A 423 15.94 -7.40 1.09
C LYS A 423 14.90 -6.36 0.64
N SER A 424 13.89 -6.07 1.44
CA SER A 424 12.91 -5.01 1.17
C SER A 424 13.27 -3.73 1.91
N PHE A 425 12.82 -2.60 1.38
CA PHE A 425 13.00 -1.28 1.96
C PHE A 425 11.65 -0.57 2.05
N VAL A 426 11.34 0.01 3.22
CA VAL A 426 10.17 0.87 3.39
C VAL A 426 10.60 2.20 3.98
N GLU A 427 10.12 3.28 3.36
CA GLU A 427 10.23 4.63 3.87
C GLU A 427 8.86 5.16 4.29
N LEU A 428 8.75 5.59 5.55
CA LEU A 428 7.56 6.19 6.14
C LEU A 428 7.85 7.65 6.51
N GLU A 429 7.23 8.57 5.78
CA GLU A 429 7.37 10.02 5.98
C GLU A 429 6.02 10.66 6.36
N HIS A 430 6.02 11.57 7.34
CA HIS A 430 4.86 12.42 7.70
C HIS A 430 3.53 11.65 7.88
N SER A 431 3.61 10.37 8.27
CA SER A 431 2.47 9.47 8.29
C SER A 431 1.99 9.15 9.70
N ILE A 432 0.79 8.58 9.81
CA ILE A 432 0.16 8.22 11.08
C ILE A 432 -0.18 6.73 11.06
N MET A 433 0.30 6.00 12.07
CA MET A 433 -0.02 4.59 12.32
C MET A 433 -0.76 4.50 13.66
N GLU A 434 -2.08 4.39 13.64
CA GLU A 434 -2.90 4.46 14.86
C GLU A 434 -3.91 3.34 15.05
N ASN A 435 -4.15 2.96 16.30
CA ASN A 435 -5.16 1.96 16.70
C ASN A 435 -5.07 0.62 15.95
N ASN A 436 -3.92 0.28 15.38
CA ASN A 436 -3.76 -1.00 14.70
C ASN A 436 -3.64 -2.11 15.75
N LEU A 437 -4.26 -3.25 15.45
CA LEU A 437 -4.33 -4.39 16.35
C LEU A 437 -3.77 -5.65 15.67
N ALA A 438 -2.81 -6.28 16.34
CA ALA A 438 -2.20 -7.54 15.95
C ALA A 438 -2.21 -8.54 17.11
N LYS A 439 -2.33 -9.84 16.81
CA LYS A 439 -2.22 -10.87 17.86
C LYS A 439 -0.79 -11.16 18.30
N ASP A 440 0.20 -10.94 17.44
CA ASP A 440 1.60 -11.27 17.72
C ASP A 440 2.52 -10.06 17.72
N LYS A 441 2.93 -9.54 16.56
CA LYS A 441 4.08 -8.64 16.48
C LYS A 441 3.80 -7.36 15.74
N GLY A 442 4.18 -6.23 16.33
CA GLY A 442 4.39 -4.99 15.58
C GLY A 442 3.13 -4.50 14.91
N ALA A 443 2.08 -4.19 15.66
CA ALA A 443 0.76 -3.96 15.06
C ALA A 443 0.74 -2.88 13.97
N ALA A 444 1.61 -1.87 14.06
CA ALA A 444 1.84 -0.95 12.95
C ALA A 444 2.85 -1.52 11.94
N VAL A 445 4.04 -1.93 12.38
CA VAL A 445 5.10 -2.39 11.45
C VAL A 445 5.86 -3.58 12.02
N LEU A 446 6.05 -4.61 11.19
CA LEU A 446 6.99 -5.71 11.42
C LEU A 446 8.08 -5.72 10.35
N VAL A 447 9.33 -5.60 10.76
CA VAL A 447 10.50 -5.75 9.89
C VAL A 447 11.14 -7.12 10.13
N LYS A 448 11.33 -7.92 9.07
CA LYS A 448 12.00 -9.22 9.14
C LYS A 448 13.16 -9.28 8.16
N GLY A 449 14.33 -8.82 8.59
CA GLY A 449 15.55 -8.78 7.77
C GLY A 449 15.59 -7.69 6.70
N GLY A 450 14.52 -6.90 6.54
CA GLY A 450 14.45 -5.74 5.65
C GLY A 450 15.01 -4.46 6.28
N THR A 451 14.69 -3.31 5.68
CA THR A 451 15.05 -2.00 6.23
C THR A 451 13.81 -1.13 6.35
N LEU A 452 13.62 -0.54 7.52
CA LEU A 452 12.64 0.52 7.74
C LEU A 452 13.36 1.84 8.04
N LEU A 453 13.05 2.85 7.24
CA LEU A 453 13.35 4.26 7.53
C LEU A 453 12.04 4.97 7.83
N SER A 454 11.90 5.54 9.02
CA SER A 454 10.72 6.32 9.38
C SER A 454 11.12 7.67 9.94
N TYR A 455 10.53 8.74 9.39
CA TYR A 455 10.75 10.09 9.87
C TYR A 455 9.50 10.95 9.90
N HIS A 456 9.42 11.84 10.89
CA HIS A 456 8.24 12.67 11.17
C HIS A 456 6.92 11.88 11.25
N THR A 457 7.00 10.61 11.66
CA THR A 457 5.86 9.69 11.71
C THR A 457 5.37 9.52 13.14
N ARG A 458 4.05 9.36 13.29
CA ARG A 458 3.40 9.07 14.57
C ARG A 458 2.95 7.61 14.64
N PHE A 459 3.30 6.93 15.72
CA PHE A 459 2.77 5.61 16.06
C PHE A 459 1.98 5.71 17.36
N SER A 460 0.66 5.56 17.33
CA SER A 460 -0.14 5.68 18.54
C SER A 460 -1.23 4.66 18.79
N ALA A 461 -1.40 4.27 20.05
CA ALA A 461 -2.49 3.40 20.49
C ALA A 461 -2.55 2.04 19.76
N ASN A 462 -1.42 1.57 19.23
CA ASN A 462 -1.33 0.26 18.61
C ASN A 462 -1.17 -0.82 19.70
N LEU A 463 -1.76 -2.00 19.46
CA LEU A 463 -1.77 -3.12 20.40
C LEU A 463 -1.29 -4.41 19.72
N ALA A 464 -0.23 -5.01 20.27
CA ALA A 464 0.31 -6.30 19.84
C ALA A 464 0.61 -7.21 21.05
N ARG A 465 1.08 -8.44 20.82
CA ARG A 465 1.71 -9.23 21.89
C ARG A 465 3.15 -8.78 22.12
N GLU A 466 3.90 -8.44 21.08
CA GLU A 466 5.26 -7.93 21.16
C GLU A 466 5.42 -6.68 20.29
N GLY A 467 6.12 -5.66 20.80
CA GLY A 467 6.32 -4.41 20.07
C GLY A 467 4.99 -3.75 19.72
N GLY A 468 4.31 -3.15 20.70
CA GLY A 468 2.94 -2.67 20.55
C GLY A 468 2.70 -1.85 19.28
N ALA A 469 3.69 -1.04 18.88
CA ALA A 469 3.72 -0.42 17.54
C ALA A 469 4.61 -1.19 16.56
N LEU A 470 5.87 -1.44 16.93
CA LEU A 470 6.91 -1.84 15.99
C LEU A 470 7.74 -3.01 16.51
N VAL A 471 7.98 -3.97 15.61
CA VAL A 471 8.96 -5.05 15.82
C VAL A 471 9.97 -5.04 14.68
N SER A 472 11.26 -5.20 15.01
CA SER A 472 12.31 -5.45 14.02
C SER A 472 13.13 -6.68 14.40
N GLN A 473 13.14 -7.68 13.53
CA GLN A 473 13.90 -8.93 13.67
C GLN A 473 14.94 -9.00 12.55
N GLY A 474 16.22 -8.77 12.87
CA GLY A 474 17.25 -8.58 11.87
C GLY A 474 17.15 -7.24 11.14
N GLY A 475 17.88 -7.11 10.03
CA GLY A 475 17.77 -5.96 9.14
C GLY A 475 18.25 -4.64 9.76
N ASN A 476 17.66 -3.54 9.31
CA ASN A 476 17.96 -2.18 9.79
C ASN A 476 16.69 -1.43 10.19
N LEU A 477 16.80 -0.66 11.27
CA LEU A 477 15.74 0.22 11.75
C LEU A 477 16.29 1.62 12.01
N ILE A 478 15.75 2.61 11.30
CA ILE A 478 16.12 4.01 11.48
C ILE A 478 14.85 4.81 11.76
N LEU A 479 14.76 5.37 12.96
CA LEU A 479 13.65 6.20 13.41
C LEU A 479 14.18 7.62 13.71
N ASN A 480 13.68 8.64 13.01
CA ASN A 480 14.12 10.01 13.21
C ASN A 480 12.93 10.97 13.35
N HIS A 481 12.90 11.85 14.35
CA HIS A 481 11.75 12.74 14.56
C HIS A 481 10.40 12.01 14.69
N VAL A 482 10.39 10.80 15.27
CA VAL A 482 9.15 10.03 15.45
C VAL A 482 8.51 10.24 16.82
N PHE A 483 7.19 10.14 16.87
CA PHE A 483 6.41 10.19 18.10
C PHE A 483 5.67 8.87 18.33
N ILE A 484 6.12 8.08 19.31
CA ILE A 484 5.58 6.75 19.61
C ILE A 484 4.85 6.82 20.95
N SER A 485 3.52 6.73 20.96
CA SER A 485 2.75 6.97 22.18
C SER A 485 1.56 6.06 22.43
N ALA A 486 1.26 5.78 23.70
CA ALA A 486 0.08 5.00 24.09
C ALA A 486 0.01 3.59 23.49
N ASN A 487 1.11 3.05 22.97
CA ASN A 487 1.16 1.70 22.42
C ASN A 487 1.28 0.68 23.54
N GLN A 488 0.72 -0.51 23.33
CA GLN A 488 0.64 -1.55 24.32
C GLN A 488 1.11 -2.89 23.76
N ALA A 489 1.88 -3.63 24.54
CA ALA A 489 2.27 -5.00 24.23
C ALA A 489 1.85 -5.95 25.36
N ASN A 490 1.19 -7.05 25.01
CA ASN A 490 0.77 -8.04 26.01
C ASN A 490 1.96 -8.74 26.68
N LEU A 491 3.07 -8.94 25.96
CA LEU A 491 4.25 -9.66 26.45
C LEU A 491 5.49 -8.78 26.54
N ASN A 492 6.01 -8.24 25.44
CA ASN A 492 7.34 -7.61 25.41
C ASN A 492 7.38 -6.34 24.57
N GLY A 493 8.17 -5.35 24.97
CA GLY A 493 8.37 -4.12 24.20
C GLY A 493 7.07 -3.33 24.01
N GLY A 494 6.61 -2.62 25.06
CA GLY A 494 5.33 -1.92 25.06
C GLY A 494 5.10 -1.03 23.84
N ALA A 495 6.16 -0.44 23.27
CA ALA A 495 6.11 0.24 21.98
C ALA A 495 6.97 -0.43 20.91
N VAL A 496 8.27 -0.58 21.18
CA VAL A 496 9.25 -1.07 20.21
C VAL A 496 9.93 -2.33 20.74
N PHE A 497 10.04 -3.34 19.90
CA PHE A 497 10.80 -4.55 20.19
C PHE A 497 11.84 -4.85 19.09
N LEU A 498 13.09 -5.02 19.49
CA LEU A 498 14.23 -5.26 18.60
C LEU A 498 14.89 -6.60 18.90
N GLU A 499 15.19 -7.39 17.88
CA GLU A 499 15.87 -8.67 18.01
C GLU A 499 16.89 -8.85 16.87
N ALA A 500 18.16 -9.05 17.22
CA ALA A 500 19.25 -9.29 16.28
C ALA A 500 19.36 -8.25 15.13
N VAL A 501 18.96 -7.00 15.36
CA VAL A 501 18.98 -5.93 14.35
C VAL A 501 20.43 -5.48 14.14
N GLN A 502 20.83 -5.33 12.88
CA GLN A 502 22.22 -4.98 12.52
C GLN A 502 22.53 -3.51 12.85
N ASN A 503 21.57 -2.63 12.58
CA ASN A 503 21.67 -1.21 12.90
C ASN A 503 20.30 -0.70 13.39
N ALA A 504 20.20 -0.40 14.68
CA ALA A 504 19.04 0.27 15.27
C ALA A 504 19.42 1.70 15.69
N SER A 505 18.98 2.69 14.92
CA SER A 505 19.20 4.12 15.20
C SER A 505 17.89 4.81 15.51
N ILE A 506 17.81 5.48 16.66
CA ILE A 506 16.66 6.30 17.01
C ILE A 506 17.18 7.68 17.39
N SER A 507 16.69 8.72 16.71
CA SER A 507 17.09 10.09 16.99
C SER A 507 15.95 11.09 16.98
N ASP A 508 16.10 12.15 17.77
CA ASP A 508 15.18 13.31 17.81
C ASP A 508 13.71 12.90 18.08
N SER A 509 13.52 11.83 18.86
CA SER A 509 12.24 11.11 18.96
C SER A 509 11.72 11.05 20.39
N MET A 510 10.43 10.77 20.54
CA MET A 510 9.81 10.62 21.87
C MET A 510 8.96 9.35 21.94
N LEU A 511 9.23 8.55 22.98
CA LEU A 511 8.46 7.37 23.35
C LEU A 511 7.71 7.66 24.65
N PHE A 512 6.39 7.85 24.53
CA PHE A 512 5.55 8.38 25.60
C PHE A 512 4.38 7.46 25.99
N ASN A 513 4.23 7.16 27.28
CA ASN A 513 3.05 6.45 27.80
C ASN A 513 2.81 5.09 27.12
N ASN A 514 3.87 4.35 26.78
CA ASN A 514 3.76 3.00 26.22
C ASN A 514 3.84 1.97 27.35
N SER A 515 3.14 0.85 27.21
CA SER A 515 3.02 -0.13 28.28
C SER A 515 3.22 -1.57 27.83
N GLN A 516 4.04 -2.31 28.57
CA GLN A 516 4.07 -3.77 28.54
C GLN A 516 3.16 -4.29 29.67
N LEU A 517 2.26 -5.24 29.38
CA LEU A 517 1.13 -5.58 30.26
C LEU A 517 1.27 -6.88 31.08
N SER A 518 1.96 -7.91 30.56
CA SER A 518 2.22 -9.16 31.28
C SER A 518 3.06 -8.98 32.54
N GLY A 519 2.84 -9.83 33.55
CA GLY A 519 3.58 -9.88 34.82
C GLY A 519 4.99 -10.49 34.73
N GLU A 520 5.54 -10.73 33.54
CA GLU A 520 6.90 -11.25 33.36
C GLU A 520 7.68 -10.58 32.22
N GLY A 521 7.09 -9.61 31.53
CA GLY A 521 7.68 -8.99 30.34
C GLY A 521 8.66 -7.85 30.61
N MET A 522 9.15 -7.26 29.52
CA MET A 522 10.21 -6.25 29.60
C MET A 522 10.02 -5.10 28.62
N GLY A 523 10.52 -3.92 28.99
CA GLY A 523 10.66 -2.73 28.15
C GLY A 523 9.33 -2.02 27.88
N GLY A 524 9.05 -0.93 28.59
CA GLY A 524 7.78 -0.20 28.38
C GLY A 524 7.79 0.62 27.10
N GLY A 525 8.87 1.37 26.86
CA GLY A 525 9.09 2.09 25.60
C GLY A 525 9.81 1.23 24.57
N LEU A 526 10.94 0.63 24.96
CA LEU A 526 11.80 -0.16 24.08
C LEU A 526 12.33 -1.40 24.79
N LEU A 527 12.29 -2.54 24.11
CA LEU A 527 13.04 -3.74 24.46
C LEU A 527 14.00 -4.08 23.31
N ALA A 528 15.23 -4.47 23.61
CA ALA A 528 16.16 -4.99 22.61
C ALA A 528 16.93 -6.23 23.07
N TYR A 529 17.00 -7.23 22.18
CA TYR A 529 17.85 -8.42 22.30
C TYR A 529 18.95 -8.44 21.25
N ASP A 530 20.19 -8.72 21.68
CA ASP A 530 21.35 -8.96 20.81
C ASP A 530 21.49 -7.98 19.64
N THR A 531 21.24 -6.69 19.92
CA THR A 531 21.19 -5.61 18.94
C THR A 531 22.14 -4.50 19.37
N GLU A 532 22.73 -3.77 18.42
CA GLU A 532 23.39 -2.49 18.73
C GLU A 532 22.40 -1.33 18.57
N GLN A 533 22.12 -0.61 19.66
CA GLN A 533 21.24 0.58 19.64
C GLN A 533 22.05 1.86 19.79
N ASN A 534 21.81 2.80 18.88
CA ASN A 534 22.33 4.17 18.94
C ASN A 534 21.16 5.13 19.15
N LEU A 535 21.01 5.65 20.37
CA LEU A 535 19.92 6.57 20.73
C LEU A 535 20.49 7.99 20.93
N THR A 536 20.04 8.95 20.13
CA THR A 536 20.52 10.34 20.18
C THR A 536 19.36 11.33 20.30
N ASN A 537 19.35 12.20 21.31
CA ASN A 537 18.26 13.18 21.49
C ASN A 537 16.87 12.51 21.59
N VAL A 538 16.77 11.46 22.41
CA VAL A 538 15.53 10.68 22.57
C VAL A 538 14.94 10.89 23.97
N VAL A 539 13.62 11.01 24.05
CA VAL A 539 12.90 11.09 25.33
C VAL A 539 12.03 9.85 25.53
N PHE A 540 12.30 9.11 26.60
CA PHE A 540 11.39 8.08 27.12
C PHE A 540 10.63 8.67 28.29
N SER A 541 9.30 8.68 28.25
CA SER A 541 8.53 9.26 29.34
C SER A 541 7.23 8.53 29.64
N GLN A 542 6.95 8.33 30.93
CA GLN A 542 5.70 7.71 31.42
C GLN A 542 5.47 6.30 30.88
N ASN A 543 6.54 5.61 30.44
CA ASN A 543 6.42 4.23 29.97
C ASN A 543 6.39 3.26 31.17
N THR A 544 5.67 2.15 31.01
CA THR A 544 5.44 1.16 32.06
C THR A 544 5.75 -0.26 31.59
N ALA A 545 6.41 -1.06 32.43
CA ALA A 545 6.64 -2.48 32.17
C ALA A 545 6.83 -3.26 33.47
N TYR A 546 6.87 -4.59 33.38
CA TYR A 546 7.26 -5.43 34.51
C TYR A 546 8.73 -5.22 34.87
N ASN A 547 9.66 -5.32 33.91
CA ASN A 547 11.03 -4.81 34.06
C ASN A 547 11.40 -3.79 32.98
N GLY A 548 12.18 -2.76 33.32
CA GLY A 548 12.63 -1.76 32.35
C GLY A 548 11.50 -0.81 31.92
N GLY A 549 11.00 -0.01 32.85
CA GLY A 549 9.84 0.85 32.61
C GLY A 549 10.01 1.76 31.39
N GLY A 550 11.18 2.39 31.26
CA GLY A 550 11.55 3.13 30.05
C GLY A 550 12.09 2.20 28.96
N LEU A 551 13.20 1.54 29.25
CA LEU A 551 13.92 0.67 28.33
C LEU A 551 14.39 -0.60 29.02
N ALA A 552 14.48 -1.69 28.25
CA ALA A 552 15.13 -2.93 28.66
C ALA A 552 16.10 -3.42 27.56
N ILE A 553 17.30 -3.84 27.96
CA ILE A 553 18.34 -4.33 27.04
C ILE A 553 18.88 -5.67 27.53
N ALA A 554 18.96 -6.64 26.63
CA ALA A 554 19.42 -7.98 26.91
C ALA A 554 20.29 -8.48 25.75
N GLY A 555 21.59 -8.19 25.83
CA GLY A 555 22.58 -8.49 24.79
C GLY A 555 22.91 -7.27 23.94
N GLY A 556 23.92 -7.43 23.07
CA GLY A 556 24.39 -6.37 22.17
C GLY A 556 25.08 -5.19 22.86
N ALA A 557 24.92 -3.99 22.28
CA ALA A 557 25.55 -2.75 22.73
C ALA A 557 24.58 -1.58 22.77
N LEU A 558 24.64 -0.77 23.83
CA LEU A 558 23.79 0.42 24.00
C LEU A 558 24.65 1.69 24.02
N ARG A 559 24.32 2.63 23.14
CA ARG A 559 24.89 3.99 23.14
C ARG A 559 23.78 5.02 23.33
N LEU A 560 23.85 5.79 24.41
CA LEU A 560 22.94 6.90 24.68
C LEU A 560 23.68 8.24 24.62
N ARG A 561 23.15 9.18 23.83
CA ARG A 561 23.62 10.56 23.74
C ARG A 561 22.44 11.53 23.85
N SER A 562 22.46 12.44 24.81
CA SER A 562 21.37 13.41 25.01
C SER A 562 20.00 12.74 25.22
N VAL A 563 19.95 11.66 25.99
CA VAL A 563 18.72 10.88 26.21
C VAL A 563 18.11 11.22 27.57
N VAL A 564 16.79 11.44 27.60
CA VAL A 564 16.06 11.68 28.85
C VAL A 564 15.07 10.54 29.09
N VAL A 565 15.22 9.83 30.21
CA VAL A 565 14.29 8.80 30.68
C VAL A 565 13.59 9.34 31.92
N LYS A 566 12.29 9.68 31.82
CA LYS A 566 11.58 10.38 32.88
C LYS A 566 10.19 9.85 33.23
N GLY A 567 9.90 9.68 34.51
CA GLY A 567 8.58 9.27 34.99
C GLY A 567 8.18 7.86 34.56
N CYS A 568 9.13 7.02 34.17
CA CYS A 568 8.88 5.64 33.78
C CYS A 568 8.74 4.75 35.02
N THR A 569 7.93 3.69 34.91
CA THR A 569 7.60 2.80 36.03
C THR A 569 7.88 1.34 35.69
N ALA A 570 8.66 0.67 36.52
CA ALA A 570 8.79 -0.78 36.52
C ALA A 570 8.00 -1.39 37.68
N ILE A 571 7.17 -2.39 37.40
CA ILE A 571 6.41 -3.12 38.43
C ILE A 571 7.35 -3.98 39.29
N HIS A 572 8.51 -4.37 38.77
CA HIS A 572 9.51 -5.16 39.48
C HIS A 572 10.86 -4.44 39.54
N THR A 573 11.64 -4.37 38.44
CA THR A 573 12.99 -3.76 38.47
C THR A 573 13.32 -2.86 37.27
N GLY A 574 14.19 -1.86 37.48
CA GLY A 574 14.69 -0.98 36.42
C GLY A 574 13.66 0.05 35.95
N GLY A 575 13.31 1.01 36.79
CA GLY A 575 12.24 1.97 36.50
C GLY A 575 12.49 2.78 35.23
N GLY A 576 13.72 3.27 35.03
CA GLY A 576 14.15 3.91 33.80
C GLY A 576 14.74 2.93 32.79
N LEU A 577 15.83 2.26 33.18
CA LEU A 577 16.58 1.33 32.33
C LEU A 577 16.86 0.02 33.07
N TYR A 578 16.60 -1.10 32.41
CA TYR A 578 16.94 -2.45 32.87
C TYR A 578 17.92 -3.11 31.89
N ILE A 579 19.04 -3.63 32.40
CA ILE A 579 20.04 -4.36 31.62
C ILE A 579 20.30 -5.70 32.30
N THR A 580 20.20 -6.81 31.57
CA THR A 580 20.47 -8.18 32.10
C THR A 580 21.73 -8.80 31.56
N THR A 581 22.14 -8.39 30.36
CA THR A 581 23.38 -8.79 29.72
C THR A 581 23.73 -7.69 28.71
N VAL A 582 25.00 -7.31 28.58
CA VAL A 582 25.47 -6.58 27.39
C VAL A 582 26.75 -7.27 26.92
N ALA A 583 26.68 -7.91 25.76
CA ALA A 583 27.71 -8.83 25.30
C ALA A 583 29.02 -8.12 24.94
N SER A 584 28.99 -6.82 24.60
CA SER A 584 30.14 -6.13 24.04
C SER A 584 30.42 -4.75 24.66
N PHE A 585 29.44 -3.83 24.77
CA PHE A 585 29.74 -2.45 25.16
C PHE A 585 28.51 -1.64 25.65
N LEU A 586 28.63 -0.94 26.78
CA LEU A 586 27.62 0.02 27.28
C LEU A 586 28.26 1.41 27.46
N GLN A 587 27.81 2.37 26.65
CA GLN A 587 28.28 3.75 26.72
C GLN A 587 27.12 4.72 26.86
N LEU A 588 27.02 5.31 28.05
CA LEU A 588 26.22 6.48 28.32
C LEU A 588 27.19 7.66 28.33
N SER A 589 27.36 8.32 27.19
CA SER A 589 28.30 9.43 27.07
C SER A 589 27.64 10.67 26.52
N ASN A 590 27.94 11.78 27.17
CA ASN A 590 27.82 13.10 26.56
C ASN A 590 29.14 13.38 25.82
N ALA A 591 29.11 14.18 24.75
CA ALA A 591 30.33 14.86 24.33
C ALA A 591 30.86 15.75 25.48
N ALA A 592 32.06 16.32 25.32
CA ALA A 592 32.81 17.06 26.35
C ALA A 592 31.94 17.92 27.31
N PRO A 593 32.32 18.07 28.59
CA PRO A 593 31.53 18.71 29.65
C PRO A 593 31.06 20.17 29.40
N ASP A 594 31.46 20.80 28.29
CA ASP A 594 31.21 22.20 27.93
C ASP A 594 30.18 22.41 26.78
N VAL A 595 29.54 21.35 26.26
CA VAL A 595 28.40 21.54 25.35
C VAL A 595 27.11 21.55 26.17
N ASP A 596 26.66 22.74 26.55
CA ASP A 596 25.36 22.97 27.20
C ASP A 596 24.23 22.35 26.37
N GLY A 597 23.74 21.18 26.77
CA GLY A 597 22.57 20.54 26.17
C GLY A 597 22.66 19.02 26.03
N GLU A 598 23.86 18.44 25.94
CA GLU A 598 24.01 16.99 25.82
C GLU A 598 24.05 16.34 27.20
N ARG A 599 22.93 15.78 27.66
CA ARG A 599 22.85 15.06 28.94
C ARG A 599 22.04 13.78 28.85
N VAL A 600 22.61 12.68 29.33
CA VAL A 600 21.84 11.50 29.71
C VAL A 600 21.21 11.74 31.09
N VAL A 601 19.88 11.71 31.17
CA VAL A 601 19.12 12.03 32.39
C VAL A 601 18.13 10.93 32.71
N PHE A 602 18.22 10.37 33.93
CA PHE A 602 17.22 9.49 34.51
C PHE A 602 16.49 10.25 35.61
N GLN A 603 15.22 10.60 35.41
CA GLN A 603 14.48 11.46 36.33
C GLN A 603 13.12 10.92 36.74
N ALA A 604 12.81 10.96 38.04
CA ALA A 604 11.47 10.63 38.56
C ALA A 604 10.95 9.25 38.14
N ASN A 605 11.84 8.31 37.84
CA ASN A 605 11.49 6.94 37.52
C ASN A 605 11.29 6.11 38.80
N SER A 606 10.42 5.10 38.74
CA SER A 606 10.07 4.27 39.89
C SER A 606 10.22 2.78 39.56
N ALA A 607 10.73 2.00 40.51
CA ALA A 607 10.67 0.54 40.49
C ALA A 607 10.10 0.02 41.82
N ALA A 608 9.49 -1.17 41.83
CA ALA A 608 9.09 -1.78 43.10
C ALA A 608 10.31 -2.23 43.90
N ASP A 609 11.21 -2.98 43.29
CA ASP A 609 12.21 -3.76 44.05
C ASP A 609 13.64 -3.25 43.90
N ARG A 610 14.11 -2.94 42.69
CA ARG A 610 15.51 -2.51 42.46
C ARG A 610 15.65 -1.55 41.30
N GLY A 611 16.60 -0.62 41.42
CA GLY A 611 17.07 0.22 40.32
C GLY A 611 16.00 1.20 39.83
N GLY A 612 15.64 2.18 40.65
CA GLY A 612 14.59 3.15 40.32
C GLY A 612 14.89 3.92 39.03
N GLY A 613 16.13 4.37 38.87
CA GLY A 613 16.63 4.93 37.60
C GLY A 613 17.20 3.86 36.69
N LEU A 614 18.22 3.14 37.16
CA LEU A 614 18.98 2.15 36.40
C LEU A 614 19.09 0.84 37.21
N MET A 615 18.95 -0.28 36.54
CA MET A 615 19.24 -1.61 37.05
C MET A 615 20.17 -2.30 36.07
N LEU A 616 21.39 -2.61 36.52
CA LEU A 616 22.40 -3.30 35.72
C LEU A 616 22.67 -4.66 36.34
N ALA A 617 22.38 -5.73 35.63
CA ALA A 617 22.68 -7.10 36.01
C ALA A 617 23.42 -7.80 34.86
N GLY A 618 24.23 -8.80 35.21
CA GLY A 618 24.93 -9.66 34.27
C GLY A 618 26.24 -9.08 33.71
N ARG A 619 26.84 -9.83 32.77
CA ARG A 619 28.16 -9.52 32.23
C ARG A 619 28.09 -8.28 31.34
N THR A 620 29.04 -7.36 31.55
CA THR A 620 29.21 -6.21 30.66
C THR A 620 30.67 -6.12 30.23
N GLY A 621 30.94 -5.97 28.92
CA GLY A 621 32.33 -5.85 28.45
C GLY A 621 33.02 -4.59 29.02
N ARG A 622 32.40 -3.44 28.80
CA ARG A 622 32.84 -2.12 29.25
C ARG A 622 31.64 -1.25 29.61
N LEU A 623 31.67 -0.64 30.80
CA LEU A 623 30.65 0.26 31.32
C LEU A 623 31.20 1.68 31.43
N GLN A 624 30.67 2.60 30.63
CA GLN A 624 30.99 4.03 30.72
C GLN A 624 29.73 4.84 31.00
N LEU A 625 29.68 5.48 32.17
CA LEU A 625 28.66 6.44 32.56
C LEU A 625 29.35 7.79 32.70
N ARG A 626 29.26 8.66 31.69
CA ARG A 626 29.89 9.98 31.71
C ARG A 626 28.83 11.06 31.77
N ASN A 627 28.96 11.98 32.73
CA ASN A 627 28.11 13.16 32.88
C ASN A 627 26.61 12.82 32.91
N THR A 628 26.25 11.70 33.53
CA THR A 628 24.86 11.23 33.62
C THR A 628 24.18 11.85 34.85
N THR A 629 22.97 12.38 34.71
CA THR A 629 22.18 12.90 35.83
C THR A 629 21.13 11.90 36.26
N CYS A 630 21.01 11.67 37.56
CA CYS A 630 20.05 10.77 38.15
C CYS A 630 19.30 11.49 39.27
N ALA A 631 18.03 11.80 39.05
CA ALA A 631 17.29 12.72 39.90
C ALA A 631 15.90 12.21 40.28
N ARG A 632 15.55 12.22 41.56
CA ARG A 632 14.21 11.92 42.08
C ARG A 632 13.69 10.52 41.72
N ASN A 633 14.58 9.59 41.39
CA ASN A 633 14.21 8.22 41.12
C ASN A 633 13.96 7.48 42.45
N ARG A 634 13.01 6.54 42.46
CA ARG A 634 12.55 5.87 43.67
C ARG A 634 12.47 4.36 43.50
N VAL A 635 12.75 3.65 44.58
CA VAL A 635 12.38 2.24 44.78
C VAL A 635 11.42 2.13 45.97
N GLN A 636 10.45 1.20 45.90
CA GLN A 636 9.45 1.03 46.95
C GLN A 636 9.92 0.11 48.08
N ASN A 637 10.41 -1.08 47.73
CA ASN A 637 10.65 -2.19 48.66
C ASN A 637 12.13 -2.57 48.81
N GLY A 638 13.01 -2.17 47.88
CA GLY A 638 14.44 -2.46 47.93
C GLY A 638 15.35 -1.28 47.61
N ASP A 639 16.47 -1.57 46.95
CA ASP A 639 17.65 -0.71 46.88
C ASP A 639 17.90 -0.11 45.49
N GLY A 640 18.84 0.84 45.42
CA GLY A 640 19.27 1.45 44.16
C GLY A 640 18.26 2.44 43.61
N GLY A 641 17.82 3.40 44.44
CA GLY A 641 16.94 4.49 44.03
C GLY A 641 17.43 5.17 42.75
N CYS A 642 18.74 5.43 42.64
CA CYS A 642 19.34 5.83 41.38
C CYS A 642 19.72 4.63 40.50
N MET A 643 20.67 3.83 40.97
CA MET A 643 21.27 2.72 40.23
C MET A 643 21.45 1.54 41.17
N PHE A 644 21.16 0.34 40.70
CA PHE A 644 21.49 -0.92 41.36
C PHE A 644 22.41 -1.72 40.45
N LEU A 645 23.57 -2.15 40.95
CA LEU A 645 24.43 -3.12 40.27
C LEU A 645 24.19 -4.51 40.88
N GLY A 646 23.76 -5.45 40.06
CA GLY A 646 23.74 -6.88 40.38
C GLY A 646 25.12 -7.50 40.21
N GLU A 647 25.16 -8.82 39.97
CA GLU A 647 26.40 -9.52 39.59
C GLU A 647 26.85 -9.01 38.21
N VAL A 648 27.65 -7.94 38.21
CA VAL A 648 28.24 -7.36 37.01
C VAL A 648 29.69 -7.79 36.93
N GLU A 649 29.98 -8.75 36.05
CA GLU A 649 31.35 -9.06 35.67
C GLU A 649 31.77 -8.12 34.54
N THR A 650 32.67 -7.18 34.86
CA THR A 650 33.32 -6.33 33.85
C THR A 650 34.65 -6.93 33.43
N SER A 651 34.85 -7.22 32.14
CA SER A 651 36.15 -7.68 31.61
C SER A 651 37.11 -6.52 31.29
N GLN A 652 36.63 -5.26 31.33
CA GLN A 652 37.40 -4.03 31.06
C GLN A 652 37.10 -2.90 32.08
N THR A 653 37.67 -1.71 31.83
CA THR A 653 37.59 -0.50 32.66
C THR A 653 36.16 -0.03 32.96
N LEU A 654 35.88 0.22 34.25
CA LEU A 654 34.70 0.91 34.75
C LEU A 654 34.99 2.43 34.84
N GLU A 655 34.13 3.25 34.23
CA GLU A 655 34.23 4.71 34.32
C GLU A 655 32.87 5.33 34.64
N VAL A 656 32.75 5.96 35.81
CA VAL A 656 31.48 6.49 36.31
C VAL A 656 31.66 7.95 36.77
N SER A 657 30.92 8.85 36.13
CA SER A 657 30.73 10.26 36.47
C SER A 657 29.24 10.57 36.42
N MET A 658 28.63 10.74 37.59
CA MET A 658 27.19 10.94 37.73
C MET A 658 26.85 12.09 38.69
N THR A 659 25.79 12.83 38.38
CA THR A 659 25.15 13.80 39.29
C THR A 659 23.90 13.18 39.90
N LEU A 660 23.84 13.15 41.23
CA LEU A 660 22.79 12.46 41.99
C LEU A 660 21.93 13.46 42.77
N VAL A 661 20.61 13.45 42.56
CA VAL A 661 19.70 14.45 43.14
C VAL A 661 18.46 13.79 43.73
N ARG A 662 18.40 13.64 45.06
CA ARG A 662 17.18 13.21 45.79
C ARG A 662 16.58 11.85 45.33
N CYS A 663 17.42 10.87 45.00
CA CYS A 663 16.94 9.50 44.76
C CYS A 663 16.72 8.76 46.09
N THR A 664 15.67 7.94 46.18
CA THR A 664 15.24 7.28 47.42
C THR A 664 15.10 5.78 47.28
N ALA A 665 15.65 5.02 48.23
CA ALA A 665 15.42 3.58 48.39
C ALA A 665 14.49 3.29 49.60
N ALA A 666 14.15 2.03 49.81
CA ALA A 666 13.47 1.60 51.04
C ALA A 666 14.27 2.03 52.29
N ALA A 667 13.56 2.27 53.41
CA ALA A 667 14.12 2.76 54.68
C ALA A 667 14.76 4.18 54.67
N GLY A 668 14.45 5.04 53.70
CA GLY A 668 14.85 6.45 53.74
C GLY A 668 16.34 6.70 53.45
N ARG A 669 17.05 5.71 52.91
CA ARG A 669 18.44 5.86 52.44
C ARG A 669 18.46 6.73 51.19
N VAL A 670 19.22 7.82 51.28
CA VAL A 670 19.50 8.75 50.17
C VAL A 670 20.92 8.40 49.73
N PHE A 671 21.07 7.83 48.55
CA PHE A 671 22.28 7.19 47.98
C PHE A 671 22.54 5.75 48.40
N GLU A 672 22.66 4.88 47.40
CA GLU A 672 23.60 3.75 47.38
C GLU A 672 23.66 3.30 45.92
N VAL A 673 24.74 3.66 45.22
CA VAL A 673 25.23 2.83 44.11
C VAL A 673 25.77 1.60 44.82
N PHE A 674 24.99 0.52 44.86
CA PHE A 674 25.45 -0.79 45.30
C PHE A 674 26.09 -1.49 44.13
#